data_AF-A0A7X8MZX3-F1
#
_entry.id   AF-A0A7X8MZX3-F1
#
_cell.length_a   1.000
_cell.length_b   1.000
_cell.length_c   1.000
_cell.angle_alpha   90.00
_cell.angle_beta   90.00
_cell.angle_gamma   90.00
#
_symmetry.space_group_name_H-M   'P 1'
#
loop_
_entity.id
_entity.type
_entity.pdbx_description
1 polymer ?
#
loop_
_entity_poly.entity_id
_entity_poly.type
_entity_poly.pdbx_seq_one_letter_code
_entity_poly.pdbx_strand_id
1 'polypeptide(L)'
;MAKLKRLAQPTDDIVVVKDPLSSQELLDRQLDYPLLNPRRFARRYNKLFDPIEFTYKGENHILQFNYCTNPYCSWFGLPQKKFDEIKNKPSRYKLSSRGKDKDDAIVCNPDPTELTRSHKCTVTPISNWSVAEEIKRLATLDKVKDIEPEYIFHKDDCSNGEANPFDNPKEFYQRGKSSGGSKKWQCKSCKKMTNVLPARRESFSFNQKRNEIMPRFAKMLINRTPVTRTCEALNISPLTYYRKLEWLYRRCLEFLERHEQKPLKSMQFDSLWLNTDKLLYYLNNVRQKGHGGFRYDNLEDKQLQTHIIVTGDIDTGYIFRSDIAYDWDVSLKGVDDDTRYYREDHLHEFSKKNARLRFSHSPQPPTENDTQTMAEYHAYRDEFMRRKNYINGLHVKSGYTVTAHLWLLKQMLQSQKWRFVSDEDETIMNAFYRVFNDEFISSKAHHFLAKIDRNKNLPDAYQEHIQAIKHLKDWAEMNGVNEGSVRKIASIKLAMDLKKHSFHKVMSDGSLNFKVWAKNPIEHPLPPTDKGYFSVDCTTDLSDFDTEHIANMLLKISDRPTNNFMQQIRRRLSILERPLVTARGKGKSYIYANFNPKYAQMALTILRTYYNFCLANKVSKKKRLTPAQKLGLTDKQFTLNDILYFK
;
A
#
# COMPACT_ATOMS: atom_id res chain seq x y z
N MET A 1 -28.75 -13.46 -13.00
CA MET A 1 -27.91 -14.61 -12.55
C MET A 1 -26.50 -14.09 -12.28
N ALA A 2 -25.78 -14.62 -11.28
CA ALA A 2 -24.40 -14.19 -11.02
C ALA A 2 -23.48 -14.50 -12.22
N LYS A 3 -22.89 -13.45 -12.81
CA LYS A 3 -21.97 -13.54 -13.95
C LYS A 3 -20.62 -14.10 -13.50
N LEU A 4 -19.85 -14.65 -14.44
CA LEU A 4 -18.44 -14.98 -14.19
C LEU A 4 -17.67 -13.70 -13.96
N LYS A 5 -16.61 -13.76 -13.13
CA LYS A 5 -15.77 -12.61 -12.85
C LYS A 5 -14.38 -12.75 -13.46
N ARG A 6 -13.75 -11.62 -13.76
CA ARG A 6 -12.34 -11.50 -14.14
C ARG A 6 -11.63 -10.55 -13.18
N LEU A 7 -10.30 -10.58 -13.19
CA LEU A 7 -9.52 -9.54 -12.52
C LEU A 7 -9.82 -8.19 -13.17
N ALA A 8 -9.90 -7.14 -12.35
CA ALA A 8 -10.01 -5.80 -12.87
C ALA A 8 -8.74 -5.42 -13.65
N GLN A 9 -8.90 -4.53 -14.61
CA GLN A 9 -7.86 -3.98 -15.48
C GLN A 9 -7.83 -2.45 -15.31
N PRO A 10 -6.71 -1.78 -15.66
CA PRO A 10 -6.62 -0.33 -15.60
C PRO A 10 -7.71 0.43 -16.38
N THR A 11 -8.31 -0.22 -17.38
CA THR A 11 -9.39 0.30 -18.24
C THR A 11 -10.79 0.13 -17.64
N ASP A 12 -10.95 -0.50 -16.47
CA ASP A 12 -12.27 -0.75 -15.86
C ASP A 12 -12.79 0.43 -15.02
N ASP A 13 -12.09 1.57 -15.05
CA ASP A 13 -12.46 2.82 -14.43
C ASP A 13 -12.90 2.67 -12.96
N ILE A 14 -12.16 1.83 -12.22
CA ILE A 14 -12.37 1.64 -10.76
C ILE A 14 -12.17 2.96 -10.02
N VAL A 15 -11.15 3.71 -10.44
CA VAL A 15 -10.85 5.07 -10.04
C VAL A 15 -10.62 5.86 -11.31
N VAL A 16 -11.36 6.95 -11.48
CA VAL A 16 -11.23 7.85 -12.62
C VAL A 16 -10.57 9.13 -12.12
N VAL A 17 -9.27 9.28 -12.41
CA VAL A 17 -8.51 10.50 -12.09
C VAL A 17 -8.83 11.53 -13.18
N LYS A 18 -9.31 12.70 -12.77
CA LYS A 18 -9.55 13.80 -13.73
C LYS A 18 -8.21 14.41 -14.10
N ASP A 19 -7.97 14.64 -15.39
CA ASP A 19 -6.77 15.34 -15.84
C ASP A 19 -6.78 16.76 -15.24
N PRO A 20 -5.76 17.14 -14.44
CA PRO A 20 -5.72 18.45 -13.79
C PRO A 20 -5.36 19.58 -14.76
N LEU A 21 -5.08 19.30 -16.03
CA LEU A 21 -4.62 20.27 -17.02
C LEU A 21 -5.72 20.63 -18.01
N SER A 22 -5.90 21.94 -18.24
CA SER A 22 -6.76 22.42 -19.31
C SER A 22 -6.09 22.29 -20.67
N SER A 23 -6.88 22.23 -21.75
CA SER A 23 -6.35 22.23 -23.12
C SER A 23 -5.49 23.47 -23.40
N GLN A 24 -5.83 24.62 -22.78
CA GLN A 24 -5.03 25.84 -22.89
C GLN A 24 -3.67 25.70 -22.20
N GLU A 25 -3.61 25.16 -20.97
CA GLU A 25 -2.34 24.96 -20.28
C GLU A 25 -1.44 23.97 -21.04
N LEU A 26 -2.02 22.92 -21.62
CA LEU A 26 -1.28 21.98 -22.47
C LEU A 26 -0.68 22.69 -23.69
N LEU A 27 -1.46 23.53 -24.39
CA LEU A 27 -0.94 24.31 -25.51
C LEU A 27 0.18 25.26 -25.06
N ASP A 28 -0.03 25.99 -23.96
CA ASP A 28 0.96 26.93 -23.42
C ASP A 28 2.27 26.20 -23.08
N ARG A 29 2.19 25.01 -22.45
CA ARG A 29 3.36 24.18 -22.17
C ARG A 29 4.11 23.79 -23.43
N GLN A 30 3.40 23.43 -24.51
CA GLN A 30 4.03 23.06 -25.78
C GLN A 30 4.77 24.26 -26.42
N LEU A 31 4.17 25.45 -26.36
CA LEU A 31 4.75 26.68 -26.89
C LEU A 31 5.93 27.20 -26.06
N ASP A 32 5.82 27.12 -24.74
CA ASP A 32 6.85 27.60 -23.80
C ASP A 32 8.04 26.66 -23.68
N TYR A 33 7.87 25.36 -23.95
CA TYR A 33 8.92 24.34 -23.76
C TYR A 33 10.27 24.68 -24.44
N PRO A 34 10.34 25.09 -25.72
CA PRO A 34 11.60 25.50 -26.32
C PRO A 34 12.10 26.89 -25.86
N LEU A 35 11.23 27.71 -25.27
CA LEU A 35 11.50 29.12 -24.96
C LEU A 35 11.99 29.34 -23.52
N LEU A 36 11.53 28.50 -22.59
CA LEU A 36 11.82 28.63 -21.16
C LEU A 36 12.80 27.55 -20.72
N ASN A 37 13.87 27.97 -20.03
CA ASN A 37 14.71 27.01 -19.34
C ASN A 37 13.90 26.20 -18.29
N PRO A 38 14.35 24.99 -17.91
CA PRO A 38 13.60 24.10 -17.03
C PRO A 38 13.17 24.74 -15.70
N ARG A 39 14.00 25.62 -15.11
CA ARG A 39 13.65 26.31 -13.85
C ARG A 39 12.49 27.28 -14.02
N ARG A 40 12.47 28.07 -15.09
CA ARG A 40 11.39 29.01 -15.40
C ARG A 40 10.11 28.25 -15.78
N PHE A 41 10.25 27.19 -16.56
CA PHE A 41 9.16 26.30 -16.94
C PHE A 41 8.49 25.68 -15.70
N ALA A 42 9.27 25.04 -14.83
CA ALA A 42 8.78 24.42 -13.60
C ALA A 42 8.08 25.42 -12.66
N ARG A 43 8.60 26.66 -12.58
CA ARG A 43 8.00 27.73 -11.78
C ARG A 43 6.66 28.21 -12.35
N ARG A 44 6.55 28.32 -13.68
CA ARG A 44 5.32 28.76 -14.36
C ARG A 44 4.21 27.72 -14.22
N TYR A 45 4.54 26.45 -14.40
CA TYR A 45 3.61 25.31 -14.35
C TYR A 45 3.67 24.57 -13.00
N ASN A 46 3.81 25.33 -11.91
CA ASN A 46 3.90 24.79 -10.56
C ASN A 46 2.50 24.40 -10.05
N LYS A 47 2.32 23.13 -9.66
CA LYS A 47 1.05 22.57 -9.19
C LYS A 47 1.09 22.16 -7.71
N LEU A 48 2.05 22.69 -6.95
CA LEU A 48 2.33 22.24 -5.58
C LEU A 48 1.10 22.27 -4.66
N PHE A 49 0.31 23.33 -4.72
CA PHE A 49 -0.87 23.53 -3.87
C PHE A 49 -2.19 23.34 -4.63
N ASP A 50 -2.14 22.85 -5.87
CA ASP A 50 -3.32 22.53 -6.65
C ASP A 50 -3.85 21.14 -6.22
N PRO A 51 -5.14 21.03 -5.91
CA PRO A 51 -5.74 19.74 -5.59
C PRO A 51 -5.87 18.87 -6.85
N ILE A 52 -6.01 17.56 -6.65
CA ILE A 52 -6.43 16.62 -7.70
C ILE A 52 -7.84 16.12 -7.41
N GLU A 53 -8.65 15.99 -8.44
CA GLU A 53 -9.97 15.38 -8.36
C GLU A 53 -9.98 13.97 -8.96
N PHE A 54 -10.69 13.05 -8.32
CA PHE A 54 -10.93 11.73 -8.88
C PHE A 54 -12.22 11.13 -8.35
N THR A 55 -12.84 10.25 -9.13
CA THR A 55 -14.05 9.52 -8.73
C THR A 55 -13.69 8.12 -8.24
N TYR A 56 -14.21 7.71 -7.08
CA TYR A 56 -14.08 6.36 -6.53
C TYR A 56 -15.40 5.94 -5.88
N LYS A 57 -15.87 4.71 -6.15
CA LYS A 57 -17.16 4.19 -5.66
C LYS A 57 -18.38 5.08 -5.99
N GLY A 58 -18.30 5.90 -7.04
CA GLY A 58 -19.37 6.83 -7.45
C GLY A 58 -19.34 8.18 -6.73
N GLU A 59 -18.37 8.39 -5.83
CA GLU A 59 -18.19 9.65 -5.10
C GLU A 59 -16.99 10.41 -5.68
N ASN A 60 -17.12 11.73 -5.76
CA ASN A 60 -16.01 12.60 -6.18
C ASN A 60 -15.16 12.94 -4.96
N HIS A 61 -13.85 12.74 -5.06
CA HIS A 61 -12.88 13.04 -4.02
C HIS A 61 -11.91 14.12 -4.50
N ILE A 62 -11.54 15.02 -3.58
CA ILE A 62 -10.54 16.06 -3.79
C ILE A 62 -9.37 15.78 -2.86
N LEU A 63 -8.15 15.77 -3.40
CA LEU A 63 -6.94 15.44 -2.65
C LEU A 63 -5.90 16.54 -2.78
N GLN A 64 -5.45 17.03 -1.64
CA GLN A 64 -4.32 17.93 -1.48
C GLN A 64 -3.54 17.50 -0.24
N PHE A 65 -2.29 17.08 -0.38
CA PHE A 65 -1.47 16.60 0.75
C PHE A 65 -0.18 17.41 1.01
N ASN A 66 -0.01 18.54 0.30
CA ASN A 66 1.13 19.42 0.44
C ASN A 66 0.87 20.50 1.52
N TYR A 67 0.90 20.07 2.78
CA TYR A 67 0.83 20.91 3.98
C TYR A 67 1.78 20.39 5.07
N CYS A 68 1.84 21.10 6.20
CA CYS A 68 2.68 20.70 7.33
C CYS A 68 2.21 19.37 7.93
N THR A 69 3.15 18.44 8.16
CA THR A 69 2.91 17.14 8.78
C THR A 69 3.41 17.05 10.22
N ASN A 70 3.82 18.16 10.84
CA ASN A 70 4.20 18.18 12.25
C ASN A 70 2.98 18.53 13.12
N PRO A 71 2.42 17.59 13.91
CA PRO A 71 1.19 17.80 14.69
C PRO A 71 1.30 18.88 15.77
N TYR A 72 2.51 19.31 16.13
CA TYR A 72 2.72 20.39 17.08
C TYR A 72 2.74 21.78 16.44
N CYS A 73 2.93 21.86 15.12
CA CYS A 73 3.03 23.13 14.41
C CYS A 73 1.64 23.76 14.23
N SER A 74 1.51 25.08 14.39
CA SER A 74 0.22 25.74 14.16
C SER A 74 -0.33 25.57 12.75
N TRP A 75 0.55 25.38 11.76
CA TRP A 75 0.18 25.12 10.37
C TRP A 75 -0.08 23.65 10.06
N PHE A 76 -0.07 22.77 11.05
CA PHE A 76 -0.34 21.35 10.86
C PHE A 76 -1.65 21.13 10.10
N GLY A 77 -1.57 20.43 8.97
CA GLY A 77 -2.77 20.01 8.26
C GLY A 77 -3.57 21.10 7.55
N LEU A 78 -3.15 22.36 7.62
CA LEU A 78 -3.92 23.47 7.06
C LEU A 78 -3.58 23.69 5.58
N PRO A 79 -4.56 24.02 4.73
CA PRO A 79 -4.28 24.31 3.32
C PRO A 79 -3.45 25.59 3.18
N GLN A 80 -2.76 25.72 2.03
CA GLN A 80 -2.05 26.94 1.70
C GLN A 80 -3.00 28.14 1.71
N LYS A 81 -2.61 29.20 2.41
CA LYS A 81 -3.33 30.48 2.47
C LYS A 81 -2.34 31.61 2.28
N LYS A 82 -2.70 32.58 1.43
CA LYS A 82 -2.05 33.90 1.37
C LYS A 82 -2.80 34.87 2.27
N PHE A 83 -2.07 35.68 3.02
CA PHE A 83 -2.64 36.67 3.93
C PHE A 83 -2.59 38.05 3.25
N ASP A 84 -3.54 38.31 2.36
CA ASP A 84 -3.54 39.50 1.50
C ASP A 84 -3.69 40.82 2.26
N GLU A 85 -4.28 40.76 3.47
CA GLU A 85 -4.49 41.88 4.38
C GLU A 85 -3.23 42.29 5.15
N ILE A 86 -2.17 41.48 5.12
CA ILE A 86 -0.93 41.72 5.86
C ILE A 86 0.17 42.22 4.91
N LYS A 87 1.00 43.14 5.39
CA LYS A 87 2.16 43.67 4.64
C LYS A 87 3.02 42.51 4.10
N ASN A 88 3.43 42.63 2.83
CA ASN A 88 4.17 41.61 2.06
C ASN A 88 3.38 40.35 1.68
N LYS A 89 2.08 40.29 1.99
CA LYS A 89 1.16 39.20 1.64
C LYS A 89 1.76 37.81 1.87
N PRO A 90 2.23 37.52 3.09
CA PRO A 90 2.89 36.25 3.38
C PRO A 90 1.94 35.08 3.11
N SER A 91 2.51 33.92 2.81
CA SER A 91 1.77 32.66 2.71
C SER A 91 2.12 31.73 3.87
N ARG A 92 1.25 30.77 4.20
CA ARG A 92 1.56 29.75 5.22
C ARG A 92 2.83 28.97 4.89
N TYR A 93 3.00 28.61 3.62
CA TYR A 93 4.11 27.82 3.14
C TYR A 93 4.89 28.54 2.04
N LYS A 94 6.19 28.28 1.99
CA LYS A 94 7.06 28.61 0.86
C LYS A 94 7.72 27.34 0.33
N LEU A 95 7.99 27.33 -0.97
CA LEU A 95 8.83 26.31 -1.59
C LEU A 95 10.29 26.72 -1.39
N SER A 96 11.09 25.80 -0.87
CA SER A 96 12.55 25.93 -0.77
C SER A 96 13.20 24.88 -1.66
N SER A 97 13.79 25.33 -2.76
CA SER A 97 14.59 24.48 -3.66
C SER A 97 16.04 24.51 -3.18
N ARG A 98 16.59 23.35 -2.81
CA ARG A 98 17.92 23.27 -2.18
C ARG A 98 19.09 23.12 -3.17
N GLY A 99 18.87 23.39 -4.47
CA GLY A 99 19.91 23.36 -5.52
C GLY A 99 19.83 22.14 -6.44
N LYS A 100 20.80 22.00 -7.35
CA LYS A 100 20.97 20.79 -8.19
C LYS A 100 21.25 19.62 -7.22
N ASP A 101 20.51 18.51 -7.35
CA ASP A 101 20.63 17.28 -6.54
C ASP A 101 20.06 17.27 -5.12
N LYS A 102 19.27 18.29 -4.71
CA LYS A 102 18.53 18.24 -3.44
C LYS A 102 17.04 18.36 -3.66
N ASP A 103 16.28 17.54 -2.94
CA ASP A 103 14.83 17.55 -3.01
C ASP A 103 14.25 18.90 -2.59
N ASP A 104 13.24 19.34 -3.34
CA ASP A 104 12.39 20.46 -2.96
C ASP A 104 11.75 20.21 -1.59
N ALA A 105 11.49 21.29 -0.85
CA ALA A 105 10.81 21.18 0.42
C ALA A 105 9.78 22.29 0.64
N ILE A 106 8.64 21.91 1.21
CA ILE A 106 7.65 22.84 1.75
C ILE A 106 8.16 23.29 3.10
N VAL A 107 8.33 24.60 3.28
CA VAL A 107 8.77 25.19 4.55
C VAL A 107 7.65 26.05 5.11
N CYS A 108 7.32 25.82 6.37
CA CYS A 108 6.35 26.64 7.10
C CYS A 108 6.92 28.04 7.36
N ASN A 109 6.19 29.07 6.97
CA ASN A 109 6.48 30.45 7.35
C ASN A 109 5.95 30.74 8.76
N PRO A 110 6.50 31.76 9.46
CA PRO A 110 5.93 32.26 10.71
C PRO A 110 4.45 32.61 10.57
N ASP A 111 3.70 32.55 11.67
CA ASP A 111 2.33 33.06 11.71
C ASP A 111 2.35 34.58 11.66
N PRO A 112 1.82 35.21 10.59
CA PRO A 112 1.85 36.65 10.46
C PRO A 112 0.85 37.36 11.37
N THR A 113 -0.09 36.63 11.99
CA THR A 113 -1.04 37.18 12.98
C THR A 113 -0.51 37.13 14.41
N GLU A 114 0.63 36.43 14.62
CA GLU A 114 1.23 36.22 15.94
C GLU A 114 0.29 35.58 16.99
N LEU A 115 -0.83 34.98 16.56
CA LEU A 115 -1.76 34.27 17.45
C LEU A 115 -1.27 32.86 17.79
N THR A 116 -0.53 32.24 16.87
CA THR A 116 -0.04 30.88 17.03
C THR A 116 1.42 30.77 16.62
N ARG A 117 2.08 29.65 16.96
CA ARG A 117 3.47 29.43 16.58
C ARG A 117 3.64 28.37 15.49
N SER A 118 4.26 28.79 14.39
CA SER A 118 4.80 27.91 13.38
C SER A 118 6.24 27.50 13.69
N HIS A 119 6.56 26.21 13.56
CA HIS A 119 7.88 25.66 13.94
C HIS A 119 8.88 25.61 12.79
N LYS A 120 8.69 26.40 11.72
CA LYS A 120 9.53 26.36 10.50
C LYS A 120 9.73 24.94 9.95
N CYS A 121 8.70 24.11 10.06
CA CYS A 121 8.76 22.70 9.66
C CYS A 121 9.07 22.58 8.18
N THR A 122 9.82 21.54 7.84
CA THR A 122 10.18 21.18 6.47
C THR A 122 9.53 19.85 6.13
N VAL A 123 8.81 19.79 5.01
CA VAL A 123 8.12 18.57 4.55
C VAL A 123 8.43 18.36 3.07
N THR A 124 8.75 17.13 2.70
CA THR A 124 8.96 16.76 1.29
C THR A 124 7.63 16.82 0.53
N PRO A 125 7.52 17.62 -0.55
CA PRO A 125 6.32 17.72 -1.35
C PRO A 125 6.05 16.41 -2.11
N ILE A 126 4.79 16.17 -2.44
CA ILE A 126 4.35 15.03 -3.24
C ILE A 126 3.44 15.48 -4.39
N SER A 127 3.44 14.73 -5.48
CA SER A 127 2.46 14.97 -6.55
C SER A 127 1.12 14.40 -6.16
N ASN A 128 0.13 15.27 -5.94
CA ASN A 128 -1.25 14.85 -5.68
C ASN A 128 -1.79 13.99 -6.83
N TRP A 129 -1.51 14.39 -8.07
CA TRP A 129 -1.85 13.62 -9.26
C TRP A 129 -1.27 12.21 -9.20
N SER A 130 0.02 12.11 -8.91
CA SER A 130 0.68 10.81 -8.84
C SER A 130 0.25 9.96 -7.64
N VAL A 131 -0.25 10.56 -6.55
CA VAL A 131 -0.91 9.82 -5.46
C VAL A 131 -2.25 9.26 -5.94
N ALA A 132 -3.05 10.04 -6.68
CA ALA A 132 -4.31 9.56 -7.24
C ALA A 132 -4.11 8.39 -8.23
N GLU A 133 -3.06 8.44 -9.05
CA GLU A 133 -2.68 7.31 -9.92
C GLU A 133 -2.27 6.05 -9.13
N GLU A 134 -1.59 6.22 -7.99
CA GLU A 134 -1.26 5.09 -7.11
C GLU A 134 -2.49 4.52 -6.39
N ILE A 135 -3.43 5.39 -5.98
CA ILE A 135 -4.74 4.97 -5.45
C ILE A 135 -5.48 4.16 -6.52
N LYS A 136 -5.51 4.64 -7.77
CA LYS A 136 -6.10 3.94 -8.92
C LYS A 136 -5.51 2.55 -9.09
N ARG A 137 -4.17 2.44 -9.07
CA ARG A 137 -3.48 1.16 -9.19
C ARG A 137 -3.89 0.20 -8.06
N LEU A 138 -3.68 0.59 -6.79
CA LEU A 138 -3.96 -0.28 -5.64
C LEU A 138 -5.45 -0.67 -5.55
N ALA A 139 -6.36 0.26 -5.84
CA ALA A 139 -7.80 -0.02 -5.86
C ALA A 139 -8.17 -1.04 -6.94
N THR A 140 -7.51 -0.99 -8.09
CA THR A 140 -7.73 -1.94 -9.21
C THR A 140 -7.25 -3.33 -8.84
N LEU A 141 -6.10 -3.45 -8.17
CA LEU A 141 -5.53 -4.73 -7.77
C LEU A 141 -6.47 -5.55 -6.86
N ASP A 142 -7.20 -4.88 -5.97
CA ASP A 142 -8.11 -5.52 -5.00
C ASP A 142 -9.52 -5.82 -5.55
N LYS A 143 -9.72 -5.71 -6.88
CA LYS A 143 -11.05 -5.81 -7.49
C LYS A 143 -11.16 -6.88 -8.55
N VAL A 144 -12.38 -7.40 -8.63
CA VAL A 144 -12.86 -8.28 -9.69
C VAL A 144 -14.08 -7.65 -10.33
N LYS A 145 -14.21 -7.81 -11.64
CA LYS A 145 -15.34 -7.30 -12.43
C LYS A 145 -16.11 -8.45 -13.04
N ASP A 146 -17.41 -8.26 -13.22
CA ASP A 146 -18.22 -9.19 -13.99
C ASP A 146 -17.75 -9.20 -15.44
N ILE A 147 -17.75 -10.37 -16.05
CA ILE A 147 -17.51 -10.54 -17.48
C ILE A 147 -18.83 -10.22 -18.17
N GLU A 148 -18.81 -9.18 -19.00
CA GLU A 148 -19.92 -8.76 -19.83
C GLU A 148 -19.54 -9.00 -21.30
N PRO A 149 -19.79 -10.23 -21.80
CA PRO A 149 -19.45 -10.57 -23.18
C PRO A 149 -20.50 -9.99 -24.13
N GLU A 150 -20.03 -9.32 -25.18
CA GLU A 150 -20.87 -9.00 -26.34
C GLU A 150 -20.98 -10.23 -27.23
N TYR A 151 -22.21 -10.63 -27.55
CA TYR A 151 -22.48 -11.78 -28.38
C TYR A 151 -22.97 -11.36 -29.75
N ILE A 152 -22.18 -11.66 -30.77
CA ILE A 152 -22.61 -11.51 -32.15
C ILE A 152 -23.23 -12.83 -32.59
N PHE A 153 -24.56 -12.87 -32.65
CA PHE A 153 -25.34 -14.08 -32.98
C PHE A 153 -25.49 -14.34 -34.49
N HIS A 154 -25.17 -13.34 -35.31
CA HIS A 154 -25.42 -13.35 -36.75
C HIS A 154 -24.17 -13.08 -37.58
N LYS A 155 -24.16 -13.55 -38.83
CA LYS A 155 -23.21 -13.04 -39.84
C LYS A 155 -23.67 -11.65 -40.28
N ASP A 156 -22.75 -10.90 -40.87
CA ASP A 156 -23.09 -9.66 -41.55
C ASP A 156 -24.18 -9.98 -42.61
N ASP A 157 -25.18 -9.10 -42.74
CA ASP A 157 -26.35 -9.23 -43.62
C ASP A 157 -27.37 -10.34 -43.31
N CYS A 158 -27.43 -10.84 -42.07
CA CYS A 158 -28.47 -11.78 -41.66
C CYS A 158 -29.86 -11.12 -41.66
N SER A 159 -30.85 -11.79 -42.26
CA SER A 159 -32.27 -11.37 -42.25
C SER A 159 -32.84 -11.11 -40.85
N ASN A 160 -32.26 -11.75 -39.82
CA ASN A 160 -32.69 -11.66 -38.43
C ASN A 160 -31.64 -10.92 -37.57
N GLY A 161 -30.90 -9.96 -38.13
CA GLY A 161 -29.72 -9.35 -37.53
C GLY A 161 -29.89 -8.79 -36.11
N GLU A 162 -31.10 -8.36 -35.74
CA GLU A 162 -31.42 -7.81 -34.41
C GLU A 162 -31.88 -8.87 -33.40
N ALA A 163 -32.26 -10.07 -33.85
CA ALA A 163 -32.79 -11.11 -32.97
C ALA A 163 -31.71 -11.71 -32.06
N ASN A 164 -32.04 -12.06 -30.82
CA ASN A 164 -31.11 -12.76 -29.93
C ASN A 164 -31.78 -13.98 -29.26
N PRO A 165 -31.03 -15.01 -28.82
CA PRO A 165 -31.62 -16.24 -28.29
C PRO A 165 -32.29 -16.09 -26.92
N PHE A 166 -32.11 -14.96 -26.23
CA PHE A 166 -32.71 -14.71 -24.92
C PHE A 166 -34.13 -14.13 -25.08
N ASP A 167 -34.32 -13.22 -26.03
CA ASP A 167 -35.60 -12.54 -26.28
C ASP A 167 -36.38 -13.20 -27.42
N ASN A 168 -35.69 -13.76 -28.42
CA ASN A 168 -36.28 -14.40 -29.60
C ASN A 168 -35.85 -15.88 -29.70
N PRO A 169 -36.11 -16.73 -28.70
CA PRO A 169 -35.61 -18.10 -28.66
C PRO A 169 -36.06 -18.95 -29.87
N LYS A 170 -37.21 -18.62 -30.48
CA LYS A 170 -37.74 -19.30 -31.67
C LYS A 170 -36.85 -19.12 -32.91
N GLU A 171 -36.03 -18.07 -32.98
CA GLU A 171 -35.12 -17.80 -34.09
C GLU A 171 -33.79 -18.55 -34.00
N PHE A 172 -33.60 -19.36 -32.95
CA PHE A 172 -32.35 -20.04 -32.67
C PHE A 172 -32.52 -21.54 -32.38
N TYR A 173 -31.49 -22.32 -32.67
CA TYR A 173 -31.33 -23.69 -32.17
C TYR A 173 -30.32 -23.72 -31.03
N GLN A 174 -30.67 -24.37 -29.92
CA GLN A 174 -29.72 -24.68 -28.86
C GLN A 174 -28.93 -25.95 -29.22
N ARG A 175 -27.62 -25.82 -29.49
CA ARG A 175 -26.72 -26.90 -29.94
C ARG A 175 -25.88 -27.51 -28.80
N GLY A 176 -26.49 -27.68 -27.63
CA GLY A 176 -25.83 -28.24 -26.45
C GLY A 176 -24.80 -27.30 -25.81
N LYS A 177 -23.75 -27.85 -25.20
CA LYS A 177 -22.66 -27.11 -24.53
C LYS A 177 -21.31 -27.37 -25.21
N SER A 178 -20.40 -26.41 -25.15
CA SER A 178 -19.00 -26.57 -25.55
C SER A 178 -18.22 -27.37 -24.52
N SER A 179 -16.97 -27.75 -24.86
CA SER A 179 -16.04 -28.37 -23.92
C SER A 179 -15.73 -27.49 -22.70
N GLY A 180 -15.89 -26.16 -22.82
CA GLY A 180 -15.78 -25.20 -21.72
C GLY A 180 -17.08 -24.96 -20.95
N GLY A 181 -18.16 -25.68 -21.25
CA GLY A 181 -19.46 -25.56 -20.59
C GLY A 181 -20.36 -24.43 -21.13
N SER A 182 -19.89 -23.65 -22.11
CA SER A 182 -20.68 -22.58 -22.75
C SER A 182 -21.84 -23.15 -23.56
N LYS A 183 -23.04 -22.59 -23.43
CA LYS A 183 -24.21 -23.00 -24.24
C LYS A 183 -24.01 -22.53 -25.68
N LYS A 184 -24.17 -23.43 -26.65
CA LYS A 184 -24.05 -23.10 -28.06
C LYS A 184 -25.43 -22.73 -28.62
N TRP A 185 -25.53 -21.57 -29.23
CA TRP A 185 -26.72 -21.12 -29.96
C TRP A 185 -26.40 -21.01 -31.44
N GLN A 186 -27.32 -21.43 -32.29
CA GLN A 186 -27.20 -21.33 -33.73
C GLN A 186 -28.36 -20.52 -34.30
N CYS A 187 -28.09 -19.44 -35.04
CA CYS A 187 -29.13 -18.70 -35.76
C CYS A 187 -29.79 -19.61 -36.81
N LYS A 188 -31.13 -19.60 -36.88
CA LYS A 188 -31.86 -20.41 -37.86
C LYS A 188 -31.71 -19.90 -39.29
N SER A 189 -31.54 -18.60 -39.49
CA SER A 189 -31.36 -17.96 -40.81
C SER A 189 -29.91 -18.12 -41.31
N CYS A 190 -28.94 -17.38 -40.76
CA CYS A 190 -27.55 -17.39 -41.25
C CYS A 190 -26.69 -18.58 -40.79
N LYS A 191 -27.24 -19.50 -39.99
CA LYS A 191 -26.58 -20.69 -39.42
C LYS A 191 -25.34 -20.42 -38.56
N LYS A 192 -25.01 -19.16 -38.24
CA LYS A 192 -23.89 -18.83 -37.35
C LYS A 192 -24.09 -19.44 -35.98
N MET A 193 -23.00 -19.99 -35.42
CA MET A 193 -22.97 -20.53 -34.06
C MET A 193 -22.24 -19.56 -33.12
N THR A 194 -22.84 -19.29 -31.98
CA THR A 194 -22.30 -18.41 -30.95
C THR A 194 -22.32 -19.11 -29.60
N ASN A 195 -21.19 -19.06 -28.89
CA ASN A 195 -21.02 -19.70 -27.58
C ASN A 195 -21.32 -18.70 -26.47
N VAL A 196 -22.41 -18.90 -25.74
CA VAL A 196 -22.77 -18.11 -24.56
C VAL A 196 -22.14 -18.69 -23.32
N LEU A 197 -21.42 -17.86 -22.57
CA LEU A 197 -20.68 -18.25 -21.38
C LEU A 197 -21.63 -18.81 -20.30
N PRO A 198 -21.18 -19.81 -19.53
CA PRO A 198 -21.97 -20.37 -18.45
C PRO A 198 -22.14 -19.37 -17.31
N ALA A 199 -23.20 -19.55 -16.50
CA ALA A 199 -23.35 -18.79 -15.27
C ALA A 199 -22.28 -19.20 -14.23
N ARG A 200 -22.00 -18.34 -13.24
CA ARG A 200 -20.99 -18.64 -12.20
C ARG A 200 -21.29 -19.94 -11.43
N ARG A 201 -22.58 -20.25 -11.21
CA ARG A 201 -23.02 -21.51 -10.57
C ARG A 201 -22.68 -22.75 -11.40
N GLU A 202 -22.55 -22.61 -12.72
CA GLU A 202 -22.25 -23.68 -13.66
C GLU A 202 -20.74 -23.81 -13.94
N SER A 203 -19.93 -22.77 -13.67
CA SER A 203 -18.49 -22.75 -13.93
C SER A 203 -17.72 -22.03 -12.80
N PHE A 204 -17.65 -22.68 -11.63
CA PHE A 204 -16.89 -22.20 -10.47
C PHE A 204 -15.60 -22.98 -10.20
N SER A 205 -15.31 -24.03 -10.97
CA SER A 205 -14.08 -24.83 -10.86
C SER A 205 -13.07 -24.44 -11.95
N PHE A 206 -11.80 -24.85 -11.79
CA PHE A 206 -10.73 -24.57 -12.76
C PHE A 206 -10.83 -25.41 -14.07
N ASN A 207 -12.01 -25.94 -14.45
CA ASN A 207 -12.17 -26.91 -15.55
C ASN A 207 -11.09 -28.02 -15.52
N GLN A 208 -10.71 -28.43 -14.30
CA GLN A 208 -9.64 -29.38 -14.08
C GLN A 208 -10.19 -30.80 -14.05
N LYS A 209 -9.55 -31.72 -14.77
CA LYS A 209 -9.95 -33.15 -14.76
C LYS A 209 -9.81 -33.80 -13.36
N ARG A 210 -8.86 -33.33 -12.56
CA ARG A 210 -8.49 -33.84 -11.24
C ARG A 210 -8.76 -32.80 -10.14
N ASN A 211 -9.79 -33.05 -9.33
CA ASN A 211 -10.33 -32.10 -8.35
C ASN A 211 -9.35 -31.80 -7.19
N GLU A 212 -8.41 -32.69 -6.92
CA GLU A 212 -7.44 -32.57 -5.82
C GLU A 212 -6.27 -31.62 -6.13
N ILE A 213 -6.02 -31.29 -7.40
CA ILE A 213 -4.83 -30.52 -7.77
C ILE A 213 -4.95 -29.06 -7.32
N MET A 214 -6.11 -28.39 -7.43
CA MET A 214 -6.24 -27.01 -6.98
C MET A 214 -6.06 -26.84 -5.47
N PRO A 215 -6.69 -27.66 -4.61
CA PRO A 215 -6.42 -27.63 -3.16
C PRO A 215 -4.96 -27.94 -2.82
N ARG A 216 -4.34 -28.93 -3.49
CA ARG A 216 -2.92 -29.24 -3.29
C ARG A 216 -2.02 -28.08 -3.73
N PHE A 217 -2.29 -27.48 -4.88
CA PHE A 217 -1.58 -26.29 -5.37
C PHE A 217 -1.65 -25.15 -4.36
N ALA A 218 -2.85 -24.79 -3.88
CA ALA A 218 -3.02 -23.75 -2.88
C ALA A 218 -2.22 -24.05 -1.60
N LYS A 219 -2.26 -25.30 -1.13
CA LYS A 219 -1.49 -25.75 0.05
C LYS A 219 0.02 -25.67 -0.19
N MET A 220 0.52 -26.08 -1.35
CA MET A 220 1.95 -26.04 -1.67
C MET A 220 2.47 -24.59 -1.75
N LEU A 221 1.68 -23.70 -2.35
CA LEU A 221 1.99 -22.27 -2.46
C LEU A 221 2.22 -21.61 -1.10
N ILE A 222 1.35 -21.88 -0.11
CA ILE A 222 1.42 -21.28 1.23
C ILE A 222 2.28 -22.08 2.24
N ASN A 223 2.96 -23.13 1.78
CA ASN A 223 3.87 -23.94 2.60
C ASN A 223 5.27 -23.98 1.98
N ARG A 224 5.70 -22.84 1.41
CA ARG A 224 7.07 -22.59 0.93
C ARG A 224 7.58 -23.63 -0.06
N THR A 225 6.70 -24.24 -0.85
CA THR A 225 7.16 -25.14 -1.91
C THR A 225 7.59 -24.31 -3.11
N PRO A 226 8.84 -24.43 -3.60
CA PRO A 226 9.29 -23.70 -4.79
C PRO A 226 8.43 -23.99 -6.02
N VAL A 227 8.46 -23.06 -7.00
CA VAL A 227 7.68 -23.18 -8.24
C VAL A 227 7.99 -24.49 -8.97
N THR A 228 9.27 -24.81 -9.17
CA THR A 228 9.74 -26.03 -9.87
C THR A 228 9.24 -27.31 -9.19
N ARG A 229 9.43 -27.41 -7.87
CA ARG A 229 8.93 -28.53 -7.05
C ARG A 229 7.40 -28.67 -7.09
N THR A 230 6.69 -27.54 -7.16
CA THR A 230 5.22 -27.56 -7.31
C THR A 230 4.80 -28.08 -8.67
N CYS A 231 5.49 -27.67 -9.73
CA CYS A 231 5.27 -28.17 -11.08
C CYS A 231 5.52 -29.70 -11.18
N GLU A 232 6.64 -30.17 -10.64
CA GLU A 232 7.00 -31.60 -10.59
C GLU A 232 5.95 -32.42 -9.83
N ALA A 233 5.62 -32.04 -8.59
CA ALA A 233 4.72 -32.82 -7.74
C ALA A 233 3.28 -32.87 -8.27
N LEU A 234 2.83 -31.82 -8.97
CA LEU A 234 1.50 -31.77 -9.56
C LEU A 234 1.47 -32.25 -11.02
N ASN A 235 2.63 -32.57 -11.60
CA ASN A 235 2.82 -32.87 -13.02
C ASN A 235 2.17 -31.80 -13.93
N ILE A 236 2.52 -30.53 -13.72
CA ILE A 236 2.02 -29.38 -14.48
C ILE A 236 3.17 -28.55 -15.04
N SER A 237 2.92 -27.83 -16.15
CA SER A 237 3.89 -26.89 -16.71
C SER A 237 3.98 -25.59 -15.89
N PRO A 238 5.12 -24.86 -15.95
CA PRO A 238 5.25 -23.54 -15.32
C PRO A 238 4.17 -22.53 -15.76
N LEU A 239 3.76 -22.56 -17.03
CA LEU A 239 2.65 -21.74 -17.52
C LEU A 239 1.34 -22.07 -16.78
N THR A 240 1.08 -23.35 -16.56
CA THR A 240 -0.10 -23.82 -15.82
C THR A 240 -0.03 -23.39 -14.35
N TYR A 241 1.15 -23.40 -13.72
CA TYR A 241 1.35 -22.90 -12.36
C TYR A 241 0.86 -21.44 -12.24
N TYR A 242 1.31 -20.54 -13.11
CA TYR A 242 0.92 -19.13 -13.02
C TYR A 242 -0.56 -18.89 -13.37
N ARG A 243 -1.13 -19.66 -14.31
CA ARG A 243 -2.59 -19.64 -14.56
C ARG A 243 -3.40 -20.06 -13.33
N LYS A 244 -2.93 -21.07 -12.58
CA LYS A 244 -3.55 -21.49 -11.31
C LYS A 244 -3.38 -20.46 -10.21
N LEU A 245 -2.22 -19.81 -10.12
CA LEU A 245 -1.97 -18.71 -9.19
C LEU A 245 -2.94 -17.55 -9.42
N GLU A 246 -3.06 -17.09 -10.66
CA GLU A 246 -3.96 -16.00 -11.05
C GLU A 246 -5.43 -16.36 -10.78
N TRP A 247 -5.83 -17.59 -11.09
CA TRP A 247 -7.18 -18.07 -10.79
C TRP A 247 -7.45 -18.12 -9.28
N LEU A 248 -6.50 -18.62 -8.48
CA LEU A 248 -6.61 -18.66 -7.02
C LEU A 248 -6.69 -17.25 -6.43
N TYR A 249 -5.86 -16.34 -6.93
CA TYR A 249 -5.89 -14.93 -6.57
C TYR A 249 -7.28 -14.32 -6.82
N ARG A 250 -7.84 -14.52 -8.02
CA ARG A 250 -9.21 -14.09 -8.35
C ARG A 250 -10.24 -14.64 -7.37
N ARG A 251 -10.15 -15.93 -7.02
CA ARG A 251 -11.05 -16.56 -6.05
C ARG A 251 -10.92 -15.97 -4.64
N CYS A 252 -9.71 -15.64 -4.21
CA CYS A 252 -9.50 -14.90 -2.96
C CYS A 252 -10.15 -13.51 -3.01
N LEU A 253 -10.01 -12.75 -4.10
CA LEU A 253 -10.66 -11.44 -4.23
C LEU A 253 -12.19 -11.54 -4.21
N GLU A 254 -12.76 -12.51 -4.93
CA GLU A 254 -14.19 -12.79 -4.90
C GLU A 254 -14.67 -13.17 -3.47
N PHE A 255 -13.84 -13.90 -2.72
CA PHE A 255 -14.12 -14.29 -1.33
C PHE A 255 -14.11 -13.06 -0.41
N LEU A 256 -13.07 -12.23 -0.52
CA LEU A 256 -12.90 -11.01 0.27
C LEU A 256 -14.01 -9.98 -0.03
N GLU A 257 -14.44 -9.85 -1.29
CA GLU A 257 -15.59 -9.01 -1.65
C GLU A 257 -16.84 -9.37 -0.84
N ARG A 258 -17.07 -10.67 -0.58
CA ARG A 258 -18.23 -11.16 0.17
C ARG A 258 -18.02 -11.14 1.69
N HIS A 259 -16.86 -11.59 2.16
CA HIS A 259 -16.61 -11.89 3.57
C HIS A 259 -15.79 -10.83 4.32
N GLU A 260 -15.20 -9.87 3.61
CA GLU A 260 -14.45 -8.74 4.18
C GLU A 260 -15.13 -7.41 3.81
N GLN A 261 -15.23 -7.10 2.51
CA GLN A 261 -15.64 -5.77 2.05
C GLN A 261 -17.10 -5.45 2.40
N LYS A 262 -18.02 -6.43 2.26
CA LYS A 262 -19.44 -6.21 2.60
C LYS A 262 -19.65 -6.02 4.11
N PRO A 263 -19.16 -6.91 5.00
CA PRO A 263 -19.31 -6.71 6.46
C PRO A 263 -18.61 -5.45 6.97
N LEU A 264 -17.39 -5.14 6.50
CA LEU A 264 -16.64 -3.96 6.97
C LEU A 264 -17.37 -2.65 6.68
N LYS A 265 -18.13 -2.56 5.58
CA LYS A 265 -18.92 -1.36 5.27
C LYS A 265 -19.98 -1.03 6.32
N SER A 266 -20.49 -2.04 7.02
CA SER A 266 -21.51 -1.87 8.07
C SER A 266 -20.92 -1.87 9.49
N MET A 267 -19.65 -2.22 9.64
CA MET A 267 -18.99 -2.25 10.94
C MET A 267 -18.51 -0.86 11.33
N GLN A 268 -18.81 -0.47 12.57
CA GLN A 268 -18.28 0.73 13.20
C GLN A 268 -17.46 0.34 14.42
N PHE A 269 -16.25 0.90 14.51
CA PHE A 269 -15.33 0.66 15.62
C PHE A 269 -15.25 1.90 16.51
N ASP A 270 -15.44 1.75 17.82
CA ASP A 270 -15.18 2.85 18.77
C ASP A 270 -13.71 3.32 18.67
N SER A 271 -12.78 2.38 18.65
CA SER A 271 -11.37 2.65 18.36
C SER A 271 -10.73 1.57 17.53
N LEU A 272 -9.83 1.97 16.63
CA LEU A 272 -8.96 1.07 15.87
C LEU A 272 -7.50 1.32 16.21
N TRP A 273 -6.78 0.23 16.46
CA TRP A 273 -5.36 0.23 16.75
C TRP A 273 -4.59 -0.39 15.61
N LEU A 274 -4.00 0.44 14.77
CA LEU A 274 -3.40 0.03 13.52
C LEU A 274 -1.89 0.08 13.61
N ASN A 275 -1.27 -1.06 13.38
CA ASN A 275 0.17 -1.14 13.20
C ASN A 275 0.50 -1.18 11.70
N THR A 276 1.38 -0.28 11.24
CA THR A 276 1.83 -0.19 9.84
C THR A 276 3.35 -0.32 9.77
N ASP A 277 3.84 -1.16 8.87
CA ASP A 277 5.27 -1.37 8.63
C ASP A 277 5.55 -1.73 7.15
N LYS A 278 6.80 -1.58 6.72
CA LYS A 278 7.30 -1.88 5.37
C LYS A 278 8.28 -3.04 5.39
N LEU A 279 7.93 -4.12 4.69
CA LEU A 279 8.85 -5.20 4.40
C LEU A 279 9.68 -4.86 3.16
N LEU A 280 11.00 -4.77 3.34
CA LEU A 280 11.96 -4.72 2.24
C LEU A 280 12.13 -6.12 1.63
N TYR A 281 12.04 -6.20 0.31
CA TYR A 281 12.35 -7.42 -0.45
C TYR A 281 13.09 -7.09 -1.75
N TYR A 282 13.75 -8.10 -2.34
CA TYR A 282 14.56 -7.96 -3.54
C TYR A 282 13.96 -8.76 -4.69
N LEU A 283 13.99 -8.16 -5.88
CA LEU A 283 13.62 -8.79 -7.14
C LEU A 283 14.86 -9.16 -7.94
N ASN A 284 14.80 -10.29 -8.63
CA ASN A 284 15.76 -10.60 -9.67
C ASN A 284 15.45 -9.75 -10.90
N ASN A 285 16.43 -8.96 -11.35
CA ASN A 285 16.28 -8.09 -12.51
C ASN A 285 16.47 -8.90 -13.80
N VAL A 286 15.39 -9.48 -14.32
CA VAL A 286 15.45 -10.41 -15.47
C VAL A 286 15.27 -9.66 -16.78
N ARG A 287 16.17 -9.91 -17.73
CA ARG A 287 16.11 -9.39 -19.10
C ARG A 287 14.99 -10.09 -19.90
N GLN A 288 14.36 -9.35 -20.81
CA GLN A 288 13.36 -9.91 -21.72
C GLN A 288 14.02 -10.91 -22.69
N LYS A 289 13.23 -11.87 -23.18
CA LYS A 289 13.73 -12.88 -24.14
C LYS A 289 14.27 -12.17 -25.39
N GLY A 290 15.47 -12.53 -25.81
CA GLY A 290 16.14 -11.91 -26.96
C GLY A 290 17.00 -10.68 -26.64
N HIS A 291 16.99 -10.20 -25.38
CA HIS A 291 17.80 -9.07 -24.92
C HIS A 291 19.02 -9.49 -24.07
N GLY A 292 19.53 -10.71 -24.28
CA GLY A 292 20.74 -11.20 -23.62
C GLY A 292 21.96 -10.36 -23.99
N GLY A 293 22.86 -10.11 -23.03
CA GLY A 293 24.06 -9.30 -23.28
C GLY A 293 25.12 -10.04 -24.08
N PHE A 294 25.85 -9.33 -24.95
CA PHE A 294 27.22 -9.70 -25.30
C PHE A 294 28.12 -9.46 -24.08
N ARG A 295 29.25 -10.18 -24.00
CA ARG A 295 30.15 -10.28 -22.84
C ARG A 295 30.34 -8.95 -22.05
N TYR A 296 30.22 -9.03 -20.73
CA TYR A 296 30.64 -8.03 -19.71
C TYR A 296 29.78 -6.75 -19.50
N ASP A 297 28.45 -6.83 -19.56
CA ASP A 297 27.53 -5.80 -19.01
C ASP A 297 27.47 -5.80 -17.46
N ASN A 298 28.61 -5.89 -16.77
CA ASN A 298 28.69 -6.06 -15.30
C ASN A 298 28.33 -4.82 -14.45
N LEU A 299 27.66 -3.81 -15.02
CA LEU A 299 27.20 -2.60 -14.32
C LEU A 299 25.78 -2.72 -13.74
N GLU A 300 25.17 -3.91 -13.77
CA GLU A 300 23.76 -4.07 -13.42
C GLU A 300 23.49 -4.09 -11.91
N ASP A 301 22.44 -3.37 -11.49
CA ASP A 301 21.65 -3.69 -10.29
C ASP A 301 21.04 -5.10 -10.52
N LYS A 302 21.83 -6.14 -10.22
CA LYS A 302 21.38 -7.56 -10.31
C LYS A 302 20.14 -7.81 -9.43
N GLN A 303 19.95 -6.95 -8.42
CA GLN A 303 18.84 -6.99 -7.48
C GLN A 303 18.17 -5.63 -7.40
N LEU A 304 16.87 -5.59 -7.67
CA LEU A 304 16.07 -4.38 -7.49
C LEU A 304 15.37 -4.44 -6.13
N GLN A 305 15.61 -3.44 -5.29
CA GLN A 305 14.95 -3.31 -4.00
C GLN A 305 13.53 -2.75 -4.17
N THR A 306 12.59 -3.35 -3.45
CA THR A 306 11.18 -2.98 -3.44
C THR A 306 10.57 -3.26 -2.07
N HIS A 307 9.38 -2.71 -1.84
CA HIS A 307 8.74 -2.68 -0.53
C HIS A 307 7.34 -3.30 -0.60
N ILE A 308 6.94 -3.95 0.48
CA ILE A 308 5.56 -4.39 0.73
C ILE A 308 5.08 -3.68 1.98
N ILE A 309 3.99 -2.93 1.85
CA ILE A 309 3.40 -2.14 2.93
C ILE A 309 2.32 -2.99 3.57
N VAL A 310 2.37 -3.18 4.88
CA VAL A 310 1.43 -4.02 5.63
C VAL A 310 0.80 -3.19 6.73
N THR A 311 -0.53 -3.21 6.82
CA THR A 311 -1.27 -2.66 7.95
C THR A 311 -2.16 -3.72 8.59
N GLY A 312 -2.06 -3.86 9.91
CA GLY A 312 -2.87 -4.80 10.68
C GLY A 312 -3.39 -4.22 11.98
N ASP A 313 -4.48 -4.81 12.46
CA ASP A 313 -5.08 -4.47 13.75
C ASP A 313 -4.31 -5.12 14.92
N ILE A 314 -4.03 -4.34 15.96
CA ILE A 314 -3.28 -4.75 17.13
C ILE A 314 -4.05 -5.74 18.00
N ASP A 315 -5.36 -5.54 18.16
CA ASP A 315 -6.18 -6.35 19.07
C ASP A 315 -6.39 -7.77 18.53
N THR A 316 -6.68 -7.86 17.23
CA THR A 316 -7.14 -9.09 16.59
C THR A 316 -6.02 -9.77 15.81
N GLY A 317 -5.01 -9.01 15.41
CA GLY A 317 -3.97 -9.43 14.46
C GLY A 317 -4.47 -9.48 13.01
N TYR A 318 -5.65 -8.93 12.70
CA TYR A 318 -6.21 -8.95 11.36
C TYR A 318 -5.39 -8.07 10.40
N ILE A 319 -5.03 -8.60 9.24
CA ILE A 319 -4.28 -7.84 8.23
C ILE A 319 -5.24 -7.25 7.20
N PHE A 320 -5.45 -5.94 7.29
CA PHE A 320 -6.37 -5.22 6.41
C PHE A 320 -5.85 -5.12 4.98
N ARG A 321 -4.57 -4.73 4.81
CA ARG A 321 -3.96 -4.54 3.49
C ARG A 321 -2.50 -4.99 3.48
N SER A 322 -2.06 -5.44 2.31
CA SER A 322 -0.67 -5.80 2.02
C SER A 322 -0.34 -5.47 0.55
N ASP A 323 0.35 -4.36 0.32
CA ASP A 323 0.49 -3.77 -1.02
C ASP A 323 1.95 -3.64 -1.45
N ILE A 324 2.24 -4.06 -2.69
CA ILE A 324 3.57 -4.02 -3.28
C ILE A 324 3.86 -2.67 -3.96
N ALA A 325 5.06 -2.14 -3.76
CA ALA A 325 5.54 -0.89 -4.36
C ALA A 325 6.12 -1.12 -5.77
N TYR A 326 5.33 -1.74 -6.65
CA TYR A 326 5.69 -2.00 -8.04
C TYR A 326 4.45 -2.01 -8.93
N ASP A 327 4.50 -1.26 -10.03
CA ASP A 327 3.46 -1.18 -11.04
C ASP A 327 3.88 -2.02 -12.25
N TRP A 328 3.19 -3.12 -12.54
CA TRP A 328 3.51 -3.99 -13.69
C TRP A 328 2.71 -3.65 -14.94
N ASP A 329 1.72 -2.75 -14.85
CA ASP A 329 0.88 -2.33 -15.97
C ASP A 329 1.47 -1.10 -16.68
N VAL A 330 2.33 -0.34 -15.99
CA VAL A 330 3.07 0.78 -16.61
C VAL A 330 4.18 0.29 -17.54
N SER A 331 4.37 1.03 -18.65
CA SER A 331 5.45 0.81 -19.60
C SER A 331 6.30 2.06 -19.76
N LEU A 332 7.60 1.89 -20.09
CA LEU A 332 8.47 3.03 -20.41
C LEU A 332 7.97 3.83 -21.61
N LYS A 333 7.30 3.17 -22.58
CA LYS A 333 6.66 3.87 -23.68
C LYS A 333 5.56 4.79 -23.17
N GLY A 334 4.70 4.31 -22.27
CA GLY A 334 3.67 5.16 -21.66
C GLY A 334 4.25 6.35 -20.89
N VAL A 335 5.40 6.17 -20.22
CA VAL A 335 6.12 7.27 -19.57
C VAL A 335 6.68 8.28 -20.59
N ASP A 336 7.22 7.82 -21.72
CA ASP A 336 7.66 8.71 -22.82
C ASP A 336 6.50 9.46 -23.46
N ASP A 337 5.38 8.77 -23.73
CA ASP A 337 4.16 9.37 -24.27
C ASP A 337 3.63 10.45 -23.31
N ASP A 338 3.53 10.16 -22.01
CA ASP A 338 3.15 11.13 -20.97
C ASP A 338 4.15 12.30 -20.91
N THR A 339 5.46 12.02 -20.98
CA THR A 339 6.48 13.07 -20.89
C THR A 339 6.39 14.05 -22.05
N ARG A 340 6.23 13.56 -23.28
CA ARG A 340 6.10 14.42 -24.48
C ARG A 340 4.80 15.22 -24.45
N TYR A 341 3.72 14.61 -24.00
CA TYR A 341 2.40 15.24 -23.96
C TYR A 341 2.34 16.34 -22.89
N TYR A 342 2.82 16.07 -21.67
CA TYR A 342 2.74 17.00 -20.54
C TYR A 342 3.99 17.85 -20.31
N ARG A 343 5.09 17.58 -21.03
CA ARG A 343 6.41 18.20 -20.87
C ARG A 343 6.99 18.03 -19.46
N GLU A 344 6.87 16.81 -18.93
CA GLU A 344 7.15 16.51 -17.52
C GLU A 344 8.63 16.59 -17.13
N ASP A 345 9.54 16.46 -18.09
CA ASP A 345 10.99 16.51 -17.85
C ASP A 345 11.46 17.91 -17.41
N HIS A 346 10.70 18.96 -17.74
CA HIS A 346 10.93 20.34 -17.32
C HIS A 346 10.12 20.75 -16.07
N LEU A 347 9.39 19.82 -15.43
CA LEU A 347 8.56 20.11 -14.25
C LEU A 347 9.25 19.72 -12.93
N HIS A 348 8.84 20.38 -11.85
CA HIS A 348 9.11 19.87 -10.50
C HIS A 348 8.48 18.49 -10.31
N GLU A 349 9.12 17.64 -9.50
CA GLU A 349 8.65 16.27 -9.28
C GLU A 349 7.22 16.20 -8.72
N PHE A 350 6.83 17.14 -7.86
CA PHE A 350 5.46 17.23 -7.31
C PHE A 350 4.40 17.73 -8.31
N SER A 351 4.80 18.16 -9.52
CA SER A 351 3.86 18.54 -10.58
C SER A 351 3.63 17.42 -11.62
N LYS A 352 4.33 16.28 -11.53
CA LYS A 352 4.29 15.21 -12.54
C LYS A 352 3.23 14.16 -12.22
N LYS A 353 2.55 13.63 -13.23
CA LYS A 353 1.67 12.45 -13.19
C LYS A 353 2.41 11.19 -12.72
N ASN A 354 3.65 11.01 -13.17
CA ASN A 354 4.43 9.80 -12.95
C ASN A 354 5.47 9.90 -11.83
N ALA A 355 5.38 10.92 -10.97
CA ALA A 355 6.28 11.16 -9.84
C ALA A 355 6.46 9.97 -8.88
N ARG A 356 5.45 9.09 -8.79
CA ARG A 356 5.47 7.85 -8.01
C ARG A 356 6.48 6.84 -8.54
N LEU A 357 6.88 6.90 -9.80
CA LEU A 357 7.74 5.90 -10.43
C LEU A 357 9.22 6.23 -10.23
N ARG A 358 10.09 5.21 -10.23
CA ARG A 358 11.56 5.41 -10.22
C ARG A 358 12.03 6.21 -11.44
N PHE A 359 11.40 5.99 -12.60
CA PHE A 359 11.53 6.84 -13.78
C PHE A 359 10.25 7.67 -13.90
N SER A 360 10.27 8.89 -13.37
CA SER A 360 9.10 9.77 -13.34
C SER A 360 8.80 10.45 -14.68
N HIS A 361 9.78 10.45 -15.59
CA HIS A 361 9.67 11.00 -16.94
C HIS A 361 10.70 10.30 -17.83
N SER A 362 10.58 10.50 -19.14
CA SER A 362 11.54 10.03 -20.13
C SER A 362 12.49 11.16 -20.54
N PRO A 363 13.80 10.90 -20.67
CA PRO A 363 14.75 11.92 -21.13
C PRO A 363 14.37 12.46 -22.51
N GLN A 364 14.25 13.78 -22.62
CA GLN A 364 14.07 14.50 -23.88
C GLN A 364 15.40 15.18 -24.28
N PRO A 365 15.68 15.34 -25.59
CA PRO A 365 16.83 16.13 -26.03
C PRO A 365 16.79 17.54 -25.41
N PRO A 366 17.91 18.03 -24.85
CA PRO A 366 17.97 19.38 -24.30
C PRO A 366 17.62 20.44 -25.36
N THR A 367 16.84 21.44 -24.96
CA THR A 367 16.56 22.62 -25.78
C THR A 367 17.72 23.62 -25.71
N GLU A 368 17.72 24.65 -26.55
CA GLU A 368 18.77 25.70 -26.56
C GLU A 368 18.90 26.42 -25.20
N ASN A 369 17.80 26.52 -24.45
CA ASN A 369 17.75 27.22 -23.17
C ASN A 369 18.02 26.30 -21.97
N ASP A 370 18.27 25.01 -22.20
CA ASP A 370 18.46 24.05 -21.12
C ASP A 370 19.85 24.12 -20.52
N THR A 371 19.92 23.90 -19.21
CA THR A 371 21.19 23.79 -18.49
C THR A 371 21.77 22.38 -18.52
N GLN A 372 21.05 21.41 -19.10
CA GLN A 372 21.49 20.03 -19.20
C GLN A 372 22.44 19.89 -20.39
N THR A 373 23.61 19.30 -20.17
CA THR A 373 24.55 19.00 -21.25
C THR A 373 24.09 17.79 -22.06
N MET A 374 24.49 17.71 -23.33
CA MET A 374 24.22 16.52 -24.15
C MET A 374 24.78 15.23 -23.53
N ALA A 375 25.90 15.31 -22.81
CA ALA A 375 26.46 14.16 -22.09
C ALA A 375 25.56 13.69 -20.93
N GLU A 376 25.04 14.62 -20.11
CA GLU A 376 24.07 14.31 -19.05
C GLU A 376 22.79 13.70 -19.63
N TYR A 377 22.29 14.25 -20.75
CA TYR A 377 21.13 13.69 -21.46
C TYR A 377 21.39 12.26 -21.95
N HIS A 378 22.50 12.03 -22.64
CA HIS A 378 22.85 10.69 -23.15
C HIS A 378 23.02 9.69 -22.01
N ALA A 379 23.66 10.07 -20.90
CA ALA A 379 23.80 9.21 -19.74
C ALA A 379 22.44 8.80 -19.15
N TYR A 380 21.51 9.75 -18.97
CA TYR A 380 20.18 9.45 -18.46
C TYR A 380 19.33 8.64 -19.45
N ARG A 381 19.43 8.97 -20.74
CA ARG A 381 18.80 8.20 -21.83
C ARG A 381 19.28 6.76 -21.86
N ASP A 382 20.58 6.52 -21.71
CA ASP A 382 21.13 5.18 -21.70
C ASP A 382 20.65 4.39 -20.47
N GLU A 383 20.52 5.04 -19.30
CA GLU A 383 19.89 4.42 -18.13
C GLU A 383 18.42 4.04 -18.39
N PHE A 384 17.63 4.97 -18.93
CA PHE A 384 16.23 4.76 -19.28
C PHE A 384 16.06 3.65 -20.32
N MET A 385 16.89 3.64 -21.36
CA MET A 385 16.85 2.63 -22.43
C MET A 385 17.36 1.27 -21.96
N ARG A 386 18.35 1.22 -21.06
CA ARG A 386 18.75 -0.03 -20.40
C ARG A 386 17.57 -0.66 -19.67
N ARG A 387 16.72 0.12 -18.99
CA ARG A 387 15.53 -0.40 -18.31
C ARG A 387 14.56 -1.09 -19.29
N LYS A 388 14.50 -0.69 -20.57
CA LYS A 388 13.65 -1.31 -21.60
C LYS A 388 14.00 -2.77 -21.88
N ASN A 389 15.24 -3.18 -21.64
CA ASN A 389 15.71 -4.55 -21.87
C ASN A 389 15.25 -5.53 -20.78
N TYR A 390 14.61 -5.07 -19.70
CA TYR A 390 14.14 -5.88 -18.58
C TYR A 390 12.63 -6.02 -18.58
N ILE A 391 12.10 -6.96 -17.80
CA ILE A 391 10.66 -7.20 -17.64
C ILE A 391 9.85 -5.90 -17.50
N ASN A 392 8.62 -5.88 -18.02
CA ASN A 392 7.75 -4.71 -17.97
C ASN A 392 7.40 -4.29 -16.53
N GLY A 393 6.96 -3.05 -16.38
CA GLY A 393 6.63 -2.44 -15.10
C GLY A 393 7.73 -1.54 -14.54
N LEU A 394 7.43 -0.81 -13.48
CA LEU A 394 8.36 0.09 -12.79
C LEU A 394 8.18 0.03 -11.28
N HIS A 395 9.27 0.31 -10.57
CA HIS A 395 9.24 0.49 -9.13
C HIS A 395 8.45 1.74 -8.79
N VAL A 396 7.60 1.62 -7.77
CA VAL A 396 6.91 2.75 -7.17
C VAL A 396 7.69 3.18 -5.93
N LYS A 397 7.92 4.47 -5.75
CA LYS A 397 8.48 5.07 -4.55
C LYS A 397 7.55 4.75 -3.38
N SER A 398 8.09 4.14 -2.34
CA SER A 398 7.28 3.57 -1.24
C SER A 398 6.38 4.60 -0.55
N GLY A 399 6.76 5.88 -0.51
CA GLY A 399 5.91 6.94 0.06
C GLY A 399 4.58 7.15 -0.64
N TYR A 400 4.54 7.00 -1.97
CA TYR A 400 3.28 7.04 -2.71
C TYR A 400 2.43 5.81 -2.39
N THR A 401 3.04 4.61 -2.37
CA THR A 401 2.34 3.37 -2.02
C THR A 401 1.80 3.40 -0.58
N VAL A 402 2.56 3.89 0.40
CA VAL A 402 2.07 4.02 1.79
C VAL A 402 0.90 5.01 1.87
N THR A 403 1.00 6.15 1.19
CA THR A 403 -0.07 7.17 1.18
C THR A 403 -1.35 6.61 0.57
N ALA A 404 -1.26 5.97 -0.59
CA ALA A 404 -2.41 5.35 -1.25
C ALA A 404 -2.99 4.16 -0.46
N HIS A 405 -2.12 3.34 0.14
CA HIS A 405 -2.50 2.23 1.02
C HIS A 405 -3.33 2.70 2.20
N LEU A 406 -2.86 3.73 2.90
CA LEU A 406 -3.57 4.32 4.03
C LEU A 406 -4.85 5.02 3.60
N TRP A 407 -4.86 5.70 2.46
CA TRP A 407 -6.07 6.32 1.93
C TRP A 407 -7.17 5.28 1.66
N LEU A 408 -6.83 4.19 0.97
CA LEU A 408 -7.77 3.08 0.72
C LEU A 408 -8.22 2.39 2.02
N LEU A 409 -7.34 2.31 3.02
CA LEU A 409 -7.68 1.80 4.33
C LEU A 409 -8.70 2.71 5.04
N LYS A 410 -8.52 4.03 5.00
CA LYS A 410 -9.50 5.00 5.50
C LYS A 410 -10.86 4.87 4.80
N GLN A 411 -10.87 4.59 3.49
CA GLN A 411 -12.13 4.34 2.74
C GLN A 411 -12.78 2.97 3.02
N MET A 412 -12.08 2.06 3.71
CA MET A 412 -12.56 0.71 4.00
C MET A 412 -13.10 0.57 5.42
N LEU A 413 -12.61 1.39 6.35
CA LEU A 413 -12.84 1.24 7.79
C LEU A 413 -13.54 2.48 8.36
N GLN A 414 -14.48 2.28 9.29
CA GLN A 414 -15.18 3.34 9.98
C GLN A 414 -14.83 3.29 11.48
N SER A 415 -14.12 4.30 11.98
CA SER A 415 -13.81 4.39 13.40
C SER A 415 -13.89 5.80 13.95
N GLN A 416 -14.32 5.91 15.20
CA GLN A 416 -14.38 7.20 15.91
C GLN A 416 -13.00 7.65 16.39
N LYS A 417 -12.12 6.71 16.76
CA LYS A 417 -10.79 6.97 17.31
C LYS A 417 -9.73 6.12 16.63
N TRP A 418 -8.65 6.75 16.21
CA TRP A 418 -7.54 6.07 15.53
C TRP A 418 -6.29 6.08 16.40
N ARG A 419 -5.61 4.94 16.47
CA ARG A 419 -4.36 4.79 17.22
C ARG A 419 -3.37 4.11 16.30
N PHE A 420 -2.40 4.87 15.83
CA PHE A 420 -1.41 4.40 14.86
C PHE A 420 -0.12 4.02 15.59
N VAL A 421 0.44 2.88 15.22
CA VAL A 421 1.73 2.39 15.72
C VAL A 421 2.64 2.08 14.54
N SER A 422 3.82 2.68 14.52
CA SER A 422 4.88 2.30 13.56
C SER A 422 6.25 2.34 14.20
N ASP A 423 7.27 1.92 13.44
CA ASP A 423 8.65 2.32 13.72
C ASP A 423 8.86 3.81 13.42
N GLU A 424 10.04 4.34 13.76
CA GLU A 424 10.46 5.71 13.44
C GLU A 424 10.83 5.86 11.95
N ASP A 425 9.82 5.72 11.08
CA ASP A 425 9.91 5.86 9.63
C ASP A 425 9.14 7.10 9.16
N GLU A 426 9.86 8.13 8.74
CA GLU A 426 9.28 9.41 8.33
C GLU A 426 8.28 9.28 7.17
N THR A 427 8.44 8.28 6.30
CA THR A 427 7.52 8.07 5.18
C THR A 427 6.16 7.61 5.68
N ILE A 428 6.13 6.67 6.63
CA ILE A 428 4.89 6.19 7.26
C ILE A 428 4.26 7.31 8.10
N MET A 429 5.06 7.99 8.92
CA MET A 429 4.59 9.08 9.77
C MET A 429 3.93 10.19 8.95
N ASN A 430 4.61 10.69 7.92
CA ASN A 430 4.06 11.74 7.04
C ASN A 430 2.78 11.29 6.33
N ALA A 431 2.68 10.01 5.95
CA ALA A 431 1.48 9.48 5.32
C ALA A 431 0.30 9.38 6.30
N PHE A 432 0.51 9.03 7.57
CA PHE A 432 -0.55 9.09 8.59
C PHE A 432 -1.11 10.51 8.71
N TYR A 433 -0.23 11.50 8.90
CA TYR A 433 -0.63 12.90 9.08
C TYR A 433 -1.30 13.51 7.84
N ARG A 434 -0.93 13.04 6.65
CA ARG A 434 -1.60 13.44 5.41
C ARG A 434 -2.98 12.82 5.29
N VAL A 435 -3.10 11.50 5.40
CA VAL A 435 -4.35 10.81 5.09
C VAL A 435 -5.40 11.00 6.20
N PHE A 436 -4.98 11.03 7.47
CA PHE A 436 -5.85 11.14 8.64
C PHE A 436 -5.80 12.53 9.27
N ASN A 437 -5.58 13.56 8.44
CA ASN A 437 -5.38 14.93 8.87
C ASN A 437 -6.49 15.43 9.80
N ASP A 438 -7.75 15.29 9.37
CA ASP A 438 -8.91 15.76 10.12
C ASP A 438 -9.03 15.07 11.48
N GLU A 439 -8.70 13.78 11.54
CA GLU A 439 -8.71 13.00 12.78
C GLU A 439 -7.60 13.43 13.73
N PHE A 440 -6.42 13.82 13.24
CA PHE A 440 -5.36 14.37 14.09
C PHE A 440 -5.70 15.79 14.56
N ILE A 441 -6.23 16.66 13.70
CA ILE A 441 -6.63 18.03 14.07
C ILE A 441 -7.74 17.99 15.14
N SER A 442 -8.68 17.05 15.03
CA SER A 442 -9.78 16.90 15.99
C SER A 442 -9.44 16.05 17.23
N SER A 443 -8.16 15.74 17.46
CA SER A 443 -7.68 14.91 18.58
C SER A 443 -8.34 13.52 18.67
N LYS A 444 -8.81 12.98 17.54
CA LYS A 444 -9.37 11.64 17.42
C LYS A 444 -8.31 10.60 17.03
N ALA A 445 -7.20 11.05 16.44
CA ALA A 445 -6.06 10.21 16.07
C ALA A 445 -4.82 10.52 16.92
N HIS A 446 -4.11 9.48 17.34
CA HIS A 446 -2.79 9.60 17.97
C HIS A 446 -1.81 8.61 17.35
N HIS A 447 -0.54 8.99 17.32
CA HIS A 447 0.53 8.19 16.75
C HIS A 447 1.61 7.88 17.79
N PHE A 448 2.01 6.61 17.82
CA PHE A 448 3.00 6.09 18.75
C PHE A 448 4.12 5.38 17.99
N LEU A 449 5.34 5.56 18.48
CA LEU A 449 6.52 4.86 17.99
C LEU A 449 6.85 3.69 18.89
N ALA A 450 7.01 2.50 18.32
CA ALA A 450 7.57 1.35 19.01
C ALA A 450 9.08 1.28 18.73
N LYS A 451 9.91 1.61 19.73
CA LYS A 451 11.37 1.65 19.59
C LYS A 451 11.98 0.40 20.22
N ILE A 452 12.37 -0.54 19.37
CA ILE A 452 12.91 -1.85 19.77
C ILE A 452 14.39 -1.93 19.39
N ASP A 453 15.20 -2.53 20.26
CA ASP A 453 16.56 -2.91 19.93
C ASP A 453 16.58 -4.12 19.00
N ARG A 454 17.00 -3.89 17.75
CA ARG A 454 17.01 -4.91 16.69
C ARG A 454 18.25 -5.78 16.67
N ASN A 455 19.26 -5.48 17.51
CA ASN A 455 20.51 -6.23 17.55
C ASN A 455 20.48 -7.36 18.59
N LYS A 456 19.39 -7.50 19.33
CA LYS A 456 19.25 -8.46 20.42
C LYS A 456 18.91 -9.86 19.93
N ASN A 457 19.49 -10.87 20.56
CA ASN A 457 19.15 -12.27 20.31
C ASN A 457 17.95 -12.72 21.19
N LEU A 458 17.35 -13.87 20.83
CA LEU A 458 16.13 -14.36 21.49
C LEU A 458 16.36 -14.78 22.96
N PRO A 459 17.45 -15.47 23.33
CA PRO A 459 17.76 -15.77 24.74
C PRO A 459 17.86 -14.51 25.62
N ASP A 460 18.58 -13.49 25.17
CA ASP A 460 18.76 -12.25 25.92
C ASP A 460 17.43 -11.52 26.11
N ALA A 461 16.63 -11.42 25.05
CA ALA A 461 15.27 -10.86 25.10
C ALA A 461 14.36 -11.58 26.12
N TYR A 462 14.48 -12.90 26.23
CA TYR A 462 13.71 -13.69 27.20
C TYR A 462 14.18 -13.47 28.64
N GLN A 463 15.49 -13.35 28.87
CA GLN A 463 16.03 -13.03 30.19
C GLN A 463 15.58 -11.65 30.66
N GLU A 464 15.64 -10.64 29.79
CA GLU A 464 15.13 -9.30 30.08
C GLU A 464 13.64 -9.31 30.41
N HIS A 465 12.85 -10.13 29.71
CA HIS A 465 11.43 -10.29 30.02
C HIS A 465 11.19 -10.80 31.45
N ILE A 466 11.94 -11.82 31.88
CA ILE A 466 11.84 -12.36 33.23
C ILE A 466 12.27 -11.31 34.26
N GLN A 467 13.40 -10.63 34.00
CA GLN A 467 13.92 -9.59 34.88
C GLN A 467 12.94 -8.43 35.03
N ALA A 468 12.33 -7.97 33.93
CA ALA A 468 11.35 -6.88 33.95
C ALA A 468 10.11 -7.25 34.79
N ILE A 469 9.60 -8.49 34.65
CA ILE A 469 8.48 -8.95 35.48
C ILE A 469 8.87 -8.99 36.96
N LYS A 470 10.08 -9.43 37.28
CA LYS A 470 10.58 -9.45 38.66
C LYS A 470 10.69 -8.02 39.22
N HIS A 471 11.38 -7.13 38.52
CA HIS A 471 11.53 -5.73 38.92
C HIS A 471 10.18 -5.02 39.09
N LEU A 472 9.20 -5.34 38.26
CA LEU A 472 7.87 -4.77 38.36
C LEU A 472 7.13 -5.24 39.63
N LYS A 473 7.30 -6.50 40.04
CA LYS A 473 6.74 -7.02 41.30
C LYS A 473 7.46 -6.43 42.51
N ASP A 474 8.79 -6.39 42.49
CA ASP A 474 9.59 -5.79 43.55
C ASP A 474 9.21 -4.30 43.73
N TRP A 475 9.01 -3.58 42.61
CA TRP A 475 8.51 -2.20 42.62
C TRP A 475 7.11 -2.09 43.25
N ALA A 476 6.20 -3.04 42.97
CA ALA A 476 4.85 -3.05 43.53
C ALA A 476 4.89 -3.19 45.06
N GLU A 477 5.71 -4.11 45.57
CA GLU A 477 5.91 -4.33 47.01
C GLU A 477 6.46 -3.08 47.69
N MET A 478 7.50 -2.45 47.10
CA MET A 478 8.11 -1.23 47.62
C MET A 478 7.15 -0.02 47.66
N ASN A 479 6.15 0.02 46.77
CA ASN A 479 5.19 1.12 46.68
C ASN A 479 3.81 0.76 47.29
N GLY A 480 3.68 -0.37 47.98
CA GLY A 480 2.43 -0.80 48.63
C GLY A 480 1.28 -1.11 47.66
N VAL A 481 1.60 -1.49 46.42
CA VAL A 481 0.61 -1.81 45.37
C VAL A 481 0.18 -3.27 45.49
N ASN A 482 -0.97 -3.49 46.12
CA ASN A 482 -1.55 -4.83 46.33
C ASN A 482 -2.39 -5.28 45.13
N GLU A 483 -1.76 -5.50 43.97
CA GLU A 483 -2.44 -5.98 42.76
C GLU A 483 -1.88 -7.33 42.28
N GLY A 484 -2.75 -8.33 42.09
CA GLY A 484 -2.32 -9.66 41.64
C GLY A 484 -1.99 -9.76 40.15
N SER A 485 -2.46 -8.80 39.35
CA SER A 485 -2.24 -8.80 37.89
C SER A 485 -1.01 -7.99 37.52
N VAL A 486 -0.01 -8.66 36.94
CA VAL A 486 1.20 -8.02 36.40
C VAL A 486 0.88 -6.87 35.44
N ARG A 487 -0.19 -7.00 34.63
CA ARG A 487 -0.63 -5.93 33.71
C ARG A 487 -1.20 -4.71 34.45
N LYS A 488 -1.89 -4.92 35.56
CA LYS A 488 -2.40 -3.79 36.37
C LYS A 488 -1.27 -3.08 37.10
N ILE A 489 -0.34 -3.83 37.71
CA ILE A 489 0.87 -3.27 38.33
C ILE A 489 1.61 -2.39 37.30
N ALA A 490 1.80 -2.90 36.08
CA ALA A 490 2.44 -2.16 35.00
C ALA A 490 1.72 -0.85 34.64
N SER A 491 0.38 -0.86 34.66
CA SER A 491 -0.43 0.33 34.37
C SER A 491 -0.27 1.38 35.45
N ILE A 492 -0.32 0.97 36.73
CA ILE A 492 -0.12 1.86 37.88
C ILE A 492 1.30 2.45 37.85
N LYS A 493 2.32 1.62 37.61
CA LYS A 493 3.71 2.08 37.48
C LYS A 493 3.84 3.14 36.38
N LEU A 494 3.34 2.85 35.18
CA LEU A 494 3.38 3.80 34.08
C LEU A 494 2.63 5.10 34.42
N ALA A 495 1.44 5.01 35.04
CA ALA A 495 0.69 6.20 35.43
C ALA A 495 1.48 7.07 36.43
N MET A 496 2.22 6.45 37.36
CA MET A 496 3.11 7.18 38.28
C MET A 496 4.32 7.80 37.57
N ASP A 497 4.96 7.06 36.67
CA ASP A 497 6.09 7.56 35.87
C ASP A 497 5.64 8.74 34.97
N LEU A 498 4.44 8.65 34.41
CA LEU A 498 3.83 9.68 33.56
C LEU A 498 3.55 11.00 34.29
N LYS A 499 3.41 11.01 35.62
CA LYS A 499 3.31 12.26 36.40
C LYS A 499 4.59 13.11 36.32
N LYS A 500 5.74 12.47 36.07
CA LYS A 500 7.06 13.12 35.98
C LYS A 500 7.62 13.12 34.55
N HIS A 501 6.94 12.47 33.62
CA HIS A 501 7.36 12.33 32.24
C HIS A 501 6.54 13.26 31.35
N SER A 502 7.17 13.78 30.29
CA SER A 502 6.46 14.54 29.25
C SER A 502 6.93 14.13 27.86
N PHE A 503 5.97 13.85 26.99
CA PHE A 503 6.18 13.58 25.56
C PHE A 503 6.35 14.85 24.73
N HIS A 504 6.04 16.01 25.31
CA HIS A 504 6.24 17.31 24.70
C HIS A 504 7.07 18.23 25.60
N LYS A 505 7.81 19.15 25.01
CA LYS A 505 8.49 20.23 25.73
C LYS A 505 7.82 21.56 25.38
N VAL A 506 7.63 22.40 26.38
CA VAL A 506 7.15 23.77 26.18
C VAL A 506 8.37 24.62 25.86
N MET A 507 8.35 25.27 24.70
CA MET A 507 9.34 26.26 24.30
C MET A 507 8.70 27.65 24.30
N SER A 508 9.53 28.66 24.56
CA SER A 508 9.15 30.07 24.44
C SER A 508 10.08 30.76 23.47
N ASP A 509 9.55 31.66 22.66
CA ASP A 509 10.34 32.56 21.81
C ASP A 509 10.29 34.01 22.27
N GLY A 510 9.82 34.24 23.51
CA GLY A 510 9.67 35.56 24.13
C GLY A 510 8.27 36.15 24.01
N SER A 511 7.45 35.72 23.05
CA SER A 511 6.06 36.18 22.88
C SER A 511 5.03 35.11 23.17
N LEU A 512 5.28 33.85 22.79
CA LEU A 512 4.34 32.75 22.99
C LEU A 512 5.03 31.50 23.54
N ASN A 513 4.29 30.75 24.35
CA ASN A 513 4.65 29.41 24.75
C ASN A 513 3.98 28.41 23.79
N PHE A 514 4.77 27.46 23.29
CA PHE A 514 4.28 26.44 22.34
C PHE A 514 4.92 25.08 22.63
N LYS A 515 4.17 24.03 22.34
CA LYS A 515 4.62 22.65 22.58
C LYS A 515 5.37 22.15 21.36
N VAL A 516 6.42 21.37 21.57
CA VAL A 516 7.07 20.58 20.50
C VAL A 516 7.31 19.17 21.00
N TRP A 517 7.37 18.20 20.09
CA TRP A 517 7.73 16.83 20.42
C TRP A 517 9.07 16.77 21.19
N ALA A 518 9.05 16.17 22.38
CA ALA A 518 10.22 16.11 23.26
C ALA A 518 11.26 15.07 22.82
N LYS A 519 10.87 14.10 21.98
CA LYS A 519 11.67 12.90 21.66
C LYS A 519 12.18 12.20 22.93
N ASN A 520 11.29 12.10 23.91
CA ASN A 520 11.58 11.55 25.22
C ASN A 520 10.79 10.25 25.34
N PRO A 521 11.31 9.11 24.84
CA PRO A 521 10.59 7.86 24.92
C PRO A 521 10.53 7.36 26.37
N ILE A 522 9.44 6.69 26.73
CA ILE A 522 9.28 6.02 28.02
C ILE A 522 9.48 4.52 27.86
N GLU A 523 10.14 3.88 28.81
CA GLU A 523 10.30 2.42 28.80
C GLU A 523 8.96 1.71 29.00
N HIS A 524 8.68 0.70 28.18
CA HIS A 524 7.49 -0.11 28.36
C HIS A 524 7.71 -1.14 29.48
N PRO A 525 6.91 -1.12 30.56
CA PRO A 525 7.16 -1.91 31.78
C PRO A 525 7.00 -3.43 31.59
N LEU A 526 6.37 -3.84 30.48
CA LEU A 526 6.13 -5.24 30.14
C LEU A 526 6.72 -5.58 28.77
N PRO A 527 8.03 -5.84 28.69
CA PRO A 527 8.66 -6.23 27.44
C PRO A 527 8.10 -7.56 26.89
N PRO A 528 7.94 -7.71 25.57
CA PRO A 528 7.66 -8.99 24.93
C PRO A 528 8.79 -10.01 25.15
N THR A 529 8.41 -11.28 25.31
CA THR A 529 9.36 -12.41 25.44
C THR A 529 10.36 -12.52 24.29
N ASP A 530 10.00 -12.03 23.11
CA ASP A 530 10.77 -12.14 21.87
C ASP A 530 11.56 -10.87 21.52
N LYS A 531 11.46 -9.81 22.34
CA LYS A 531 12.06 -8.49 22.04
C LYS A 531 12.86 -7.91 23.20
N GLY A 532 12.58 -8.32 24.42
CA GLY A 532 13.19 -7.71 25.60
C GLY A 532 12.71 -6.26 25.76
N TYR A 533 13.49 -5.46 26.49
CA TYR A 533 13.16 -4.07 26.75
C TYR A 533 12.96 -3.28 25.45
N PHE A 534 11.87 -2.53 25.40
CA PHE A 534 11.57 -1.60 24.33
C PHE A 534 10.96 -0.34 24.93
N SER A 535 11.05 0.76 24.18
CA SER A 535 10.49 2.04 24.59
C SER A 535 9.42 2.51 23.63
N VAL A 536 8.55 3.36 24.14
CA VAL A 536 7.47 3.98 23.38
C VAL A 536 7.65 5.48 23.40
N ASP A 537 7.47 6.09 22.23
CA ASP A 537 7.38 7.55 22.11
C ASP A 537 6.01 7.93 21.55
N CYS A 538 5.54 9.14 21.85
CA CYS A 538 4.31 9.67 21.27
C CYS A 538 4.60 10.95 20.49
N THR A 539 4.21 10.95 19.23
CA THR A 539 4.52 12.04 18.32
C THR A 539 3.39 13.07 18.22
N THR A 540 2.27 12.82 18.89
CA THR A 540 1.12 13.73 19.00
C THR A 540 0.94 14.19 20.44
N ASP A 541 0.27 15.31 20.66
CA ASP A 541 -0.04 15.77 22.01
C ASP A 541 -1.06 14.84 22.68
N LEU A 542 -0.77 14.41 23.92
CA LEU A 542 -1.63 13.60 24.77
C LEU A 542 -2.02 14.31 26.06
N SER A 543 -1.69 15.61 26.21
CA SER A 543 -1.87 16.36 27.45
C SER A 543 -3.30 16.40 27.96
N ASP A 544 -4.28 16.24 27.06
CA ASP A 544 -5.70 16.28 27.39
C ASP A 544 -6.19 14.97 28.04
N PHE A 545 -5.36 13.92 28.05
CA PHE A 545 -5.68 12.64 28.68
C PHE A 545 -5.06 12.55 30.08
N ASP A 546 -5.78 11.92 30.99
CA ASP A 546 -5.23 11.56 32.28
C ASP A 546 -4.11 10.51 32.14
N THR A 547 -3.22 10.48 33.12
CA THR A 547 -2.04 9.58 33.11
C THR A 547 -2.41 8.10 33.10
N GLU A 548 -3.57 7.71 33.64
CA GLU A 548 -4.02 6.32 33.67
C GLU A 548 -4.50 5.86 32.29
N HIS A 549 -5.22 6.73 31.58
CA HIS A 549 -5.64 6.52 30.21
C HIS A 549 -4.43 6.40 29.28
N ILE A 550 -3.45 7.30 29.42
CA ILE A 550 -2.19 7.22 28.66
C ILE A 550 -1.45 5.92 28.99
N ALA A 551 -1.32 5.53 30.27
CA ALA A 551 -0.69 4.27 30.65
C ALA A 551 -1.36 3.06 29.98
N ASN A 552 -2.69 3.01 29.97
CA ASN A 552 -3.45 1.95 29.31
C ASN A 552 -3.24 1.92 27.79
N MET A 553 -3.13 3.09 27.15
CA MET A 553 -2.76 3.20 25.74
C MET A 553 -1.34 2.66 25.49
N LEU A 554 -0.37 3.06 26.31
CA LEU A 554 1.02 2.63 26.17
C LEU A 554 1.17 1.10 26.30
N LEU A 555 0.46 0.48 27.25
CA LEU A 555 0.43 -0.97 27.45
C LEU A 555 -0.22 -1.77 26.31
N LYS A 556 -0.88 -1.10 25.37
CA LYS A 556 -1.52 -1.72 24.21
C LYS A 556 -0.61 -1.70 22.98
N ILE A 557 0.39 -0.83 22.96
CA ILE A 557 1.27 -0.64 21.80
C ILE A 557 2.00 -1.93 21.49
N SER A 558 1.88 -2.35 20.23
CA SER A 558 2.54 -3.53 19.73
C SER A 558 2.68 -3.46 18.22
N ASP A 559 3.84 -3.88 17.75
CA ASP A 559 4.17 -4.12 16.35
C ASP A 559 4.02 -5.60 15.96
N ARG A 560 3.43 -6.42 16.83
CA ARG A 560 3.22 -7.86 16.60
C ARG A 560 2.40 -8.19 15.36
N PRO A 561 1.32 -7.46 14.99
CA PRO A 561 0.51 -7.83 13.83
C PRO A 561 1.31 -7.86 12.53
N THR A 562 1.99 -6.77 12.18
CA THR A 562 2.77 -6.68 10.94
C THR A 562 3.97 -7.62 10.99
N ASN A 563 4.71 -7.66 12.10
CA ASN A 563 5.85 -8.58 12.27
C ASN A 563 5.44 -10.04 12.08
N ASN A 564 4.36 -10.47 12.72
CA ASN A 564 3.87 -11.84 12.60
C ASN A 564 3.50 -12.16 11.15
N PHE A 565 2.79 -11.26 10.47
CA PHE A 565 2.42 -11.47 9.07
C PHE A 565 3.64 -11.46 8.14
N MET A 566 4.59 -10.54 8.32
CA MET A 566 5.86 -10.52 7.58
C MET A 566 6.70 -11.78 7.82
N GLN A 567 6.67 -12.34 9.03
CA GLN A 567 7.24 -13.66 9.29
C GLN A 567 6.50 -14.77 8.55
N GLN A 568 5.16 -14.72 8.47
CA GLN A 568 4.40 -15.66 7.64
C GLN A 568 4.77 -15.53 6.16
N ILE A 569 4.92 -14.31 5.62
CA ILE A 569 5.39 -14.07 4.25
C ILE A 569 6.70 -14.82 4.03
N ARG A 570 7.71 -14.57 4.86
CA ARG A 570 9.05 -15.17 4.74
C ARG A 570 9.06 -16.69 4.91
N ARG A 571 8.20 -17.24 5.78
CA ARG A 571 8.15 -18.68 6.08
C ARG A 571 7.26 -19.49 5.13
N ARG A 572 6.35 -18.84 4.42
CA ARG A 572 5.32 -19.51 3.60
C ARG A 572 5.45 -19.25 2.11
N LEU A 573 5.99 -18.09 1.69
CA LEU A 573 6.09 -17.73 0.28
C LEU A 573 7.55 -17.81 -0.16
N SER A 574 7.93 -18.86 -0.89
CA SER A 574 9.31 -19.06 -1.34
C SER A 574 9.81 -17.89 -2.20
N ILE A 575 8.92 -17.27 -2.98
CA ILE A 575 9.24 -16.14 -3.87
C ILE A 575 9.53 -14.82 -3.13
N LEU A 576 9.23 -14.75 -1.83
CA LEU A 576 9.46 -13.59 -0.94
C LEU A 576 10.32 -13.96 0.26
N GLU A 577 11.10 -15.04 0.14
CA GLU A 577 12.03 -15.48 1.16
C GLU A 577 13.20 -14.49 1.33
N ARG A 578 13.80 -14.44 2.52
CA ARG A 578 15.08 -13.76 2.71
C ARG A 578 16.16 -14.44 1.87
N PRO A 579 17.12 -13.67 1.33
CA PRO A 579 18.27 -14.27 0.68
C PRO A 579 19.06 -15.13 1.65
N LEU A 580 19.58 -16.25 1.15
CA LEU A 580 20.42 -17.17 1.90
C LEU A 580 21.84 -16.61 2.01
N VAL A 581 22.52 -16.80 3.13
CA VAL A 581 23.95 -16.48 3.22
C VAL A 581 24.73 -17.53 2.43
N THR A 582 25.64 -17.11 1.56
CA THR A 582 26.46 -18.06 0.77
C THR A 582 27.49 -18.74 1.66
N ALA A 583 27.87 -19.98 1.31
CA ALA A 583 28.86 -20.76 2.06
C ALA A 583 30.23 -20.07 2.21
N ARG A 584 30.53 -19.04 1.38
CA ARG A 584 31.76 -18.24 1.44
C ARG A 584 31.64 -17.00 2.36
N GLY A 585 30.56 -16.85 3.11
CA GLY A 585 30.37 -15.84 4.18
C GLY A 585 30.24 -14.38 3.74
N LYS A 586 30.69 -14.01 2.53
CA LYS A 586 30.71 -12.63 2.03
C LYS A 586 29.57 -12.26 1.06
N GLY A 587 28.66 -13.19 0.73
CA GLY A 587 27.59 -12.95 -0.24
C GLY A 587 26.20 -13.41 0.22
N LYS A 588 25.16 -12.74 -0.29
CA LYS A 588 23.75 -13.16 -0.18
C LYS A 588 23.31 -13.82 -1.49
N SER A 589 22.65 -14.97 -1.42
CA SER A 589 22.07 -15.72 -2.54
C SER A 589 20.57 -15.46 -2.64
N TYR A 590 20.14 -15.06 -3.83
CA TYR A 590 18.75 -14.67 -4.15
C TYR A 590 18.10 -15.68 -5.09
N ILE A 591 18.48 -16.96 -4.97
CA ILE A 591 18.07 -18.03 -5.90
C ILE A 591 16.53 -18.19 -6.01
N TYR A 592 15.80 -17.84 -4.95
CA TYR A 592 14.34 -17.88 -4.93
C TYR A 592 13.68 -16.51 -5.11
N ALA A 593 14.45 -15.44 -5.29
CA ALA A 593 13.88 -14.11 -5.49
C ALA A 593 13.03 -14.10 -6.76
N ASN A 594 11.82 -13.58 -6.61
CA ASN A 594 10.89 -13.46 -7.72
C ASN A 594 11.50 -12.55 -8.80
N PHE A 595 11.23 -12.87 -10.06
CA PHE A 595 11.50 -11.96 -11.15
C PHE A 595 10.29 -11.08 -11.44
N ASN A 596 9.04 -11.55 -11.31
CA ASN A 596 7.85 -10.76 -11.67
C ASN A 596 6.99 -10.36 -10.44
N PRO A 597 6.99 -9.07 -10.04
CA PRO A 597 6.25 -8.55 -8.89
C PRO A 597 4.74 -8.81 -8.93
N LYS A 598 4.14 -8.96 -10.11
CA LYS A 598 2.73 -9.34 -10.29
C LYS A 598 2.39 -10.59 -9.47
N TYR A 599 3.23 -11.62 -9.56
CA TYR A 599 2.99 -12.88 -8.85
C TYR A 599 3.25 -12.77 -7.34
N ALA A 600 4.10 -11.84 -6.92
CA ALA A 600 4.30 -11.55 -5.50
C ALA A 600 3.02 -10.93 -4.89
N GLN A 601 2.40 -9.94 -5.54
CA GLN A 601 1.13 -9.38 -5.06
C GLN A 601 0.02 -10.45 -4.97
N MET A 602 -0.06 -11.32 -5.99
CA MET A 602 -1.04 -12.42 -6.00
C MET A 602 -0.83 -13.35 -4.80
N ALA A 603 0.40 -13.81 -4.59
CA ALA A 603 0.75 -14.69 -3.48
C ALA A 603 0.52 -14.03 -2.12
N LEU A 604 0.82 -12.73 -1.98
CA LEU A 604 0.57 -11.95 -0.76
C LEU A 604 -0.92 -11.90 -0.42
N THR A 605 -1.78 -11.62 -1.39
CA THR A 605 -3.23 -11.55 -1.18
C THR A 605 -3.82 -12.92 -0.84
N ILE A 606 -3.32 -13.98 -1.48
CA ILE A 606 -3.70 -15.37 -1.15
C ILE A 606 -3.29 -15.69 0.29
N LEU A 607 -2.06 -15.35 0.67
CA LEU A 607 -1.58 -15.56 2.04
C LEU A 607 -2.37 -14.72 3.05
N ARG A 608 -2.69 -13.45 2.76
CA ARG A 608 -3.51 -12.58 3.61
C ARG A 608 -4.89 -13.19 3.86
N THR A 609 -5.53 -13.65 2.80
CA THR A 609 -6.84 -14.31 2.88
C THR A 609 -6.76 -15.57 3.75
N TYR A 610 -5.75 -16.42 3.51
CA TYR A 610 -5.53 -17.62 4.31
C TYR A 610 -5.21 -17.30 5.78
N TYR A 611 -4.36 -16.32 6.03
CA TYR A 611 -3.95 -15.89 7.36
C TYR A 611 -5.14 -15.38 8.18
N ASN A 612 -5.97 -14.51 7.59
CA ASN A 612 -7.10 -13.90 8.27
C ASN A 612 -8.25 -14.88 8.51
N PHE A 613 -8.57 -15.74 7.53
CA PHE A 613 -9.82 -16.53 7.56
C PHE A 613 -9.62 -18.02 7.86
N CYS A 614 -8.41 -18.57 7.67
CA CYS A 614 -8.15 -20.01 7.84
C CYS A 614 -7.21 -20.32 9.01
N LEU A 615 -6.20 -19.48 9.27
CA LEU A 615 -5.16 -19.77 10.25
C LEU A 615 -5.57 -19.37 11.67
N ALA A 616 -6.10 -20.33 12.44
CA ALA A 616 -6.50 -20.08 13.82
C ALA A 616 -5.30 -20.04 14.78
N ASN A 617 -5.18 -18.95 15.53
CA ASN A 617 -4.16 -18.76 16.56
C ASN A 617 -4.75 -19.04 17.94
N LYS A 618 -3.90 -19.51 18.86
CA LYS A 618 -4.30 -19.76 20.25
C LYS A 618 -4.68 -18.44 20.92
N VAL A 619 -5.87 -18.38 21.50
CA VAL A 619 -6.36 -17.24 22.30
C VAL A 619 -6.31 -17.60 23.78
N SER A 620 -6.72 -18.82 24.11
CA SER A 620 -6.60 -19.40 25.44
C SER A 620 -6.22 -20.87 25.35
N LYS A 621 -6.02 -21.55 26.49
CA LYS A 621 -5.75 -23.00 26.50
C LYS A 621 -6.80 -23.82 25.73
N LYS A 622 -8.06 -23.36 25.70
CA LYS A 622 -9.19 -24.08 25.09
C LYS A 622 -9.76 -23.43 23.82
N LYS A 623 -9.37 -22.19 23.49
CA LYS A 623 -9.95 -21.43 22.37
C LYS A 623 -8.88 -21.05 21.34
N ARG A 624 -9.12 -21.43 20.08
CA ARG A 624 -8.35 -20.98 18.92
C ARG A 624 -9.29 -20.20 18.00
N LEU A 625 -8.88 -19.00 17.60
CA LEU A 625 -9.65 -18.16 16.70
C LEU A 625 -8.75 -17.62 15.60
N THR A 626 -9.31 -17.48 14.40
CA THR A 626 -8.67 -16.74 13.31
C THR A 626 -8.72 -15.23 13.58
N PRO A 627 -7.85 -14.43 12.96
CA PRO A 627 -7.96 -12.98 13.03
C PRO A 627 -9.36 -12.45 12.62
N ALA A 628 -9.99 -13.04 11.59
CA ALA A 628 -11.33 -12.64 11.15
C ALA A 628 -12.40 -12.90 12.23
N GLN A 629 -12.29 -14.02 12.96
CA GLN A 629 -13.20 -14.31 14.08
C GLN A 629 -12.98 -13.35 15.24
N LYS A 630 -11.73 -13.00 15.56
CA LYS A 630 -11.41 -12.03 16.62
C LYS A 630 -11.93 -10.64 16.30
N LEU A 631 -11.86 -10.23 15.03
CA LEU A 631 -12.39 -8.95 14.55
C LEU A 631 -13.93 -8.92 14.50
N GLY A 632 -14.58 -10.08 14.57
CA GLY A 632 -16.04 -10.19 14.50
C GLY A 632 -16.61 -10.21 13.08
N LEU A 633 -15.77 -10.38 12.04
CA LEU A 633 -16.25 -10.46 10.64
C LEU A 633 -17.09 -11.71 10.38
N THR A 634 -16.85 -12.77 11.15
CA THR A 634 -17.47 -14.08 10.95
C THR A 634 -17.23 -14.96 12.18
N ASP A 635 -18.18 -15.84 12.49
CA ASP A 635 -17.98 -16.87 13.53
C ASP A 635 -17.33 -18.14 12.97
N LYS A 636 -17.25 -18.30 11.65
CA LYS A 636 -16.74 -19.49 10.99
C LYS A 636 -15.23 -19.40 10.77
N GLN A 637 -14.50 -20.45 11.15
CA GLN A 637 -13.17 -20.71 10.61
C GLN A 637 -13.32 -21.33 9.21
N PHE A 638 -12.77 -20.66 8.20
CA PHE A 638 -12.83 -21.13 6.81
C PHE A 638 -11.67 -22.07 6.49
N THR A 639 -11.88 -22.93 5.49
CA THR A 639 -10.85 -23.77 4.89
C THR A 639 -10.45 -23.21 3.51
N LEU A 640 -9.34 -23.69 2.95
CA LEU A 640 -8.99 -23.38 1.57
C LEU A 640 -10.07 -23.84 0.57
N ASN A 641 -10.76 -24.95 0.86
CA ASN A 641 -11.84 -25.44 0.02
C ASN A 641 -13.05 -24.50 0.02
N ASP A 642 -13.35 -23.87 1.17
CA ASP A 642 -14.39 -22.85 1.22
C ASP A 642 -14.05 -21.68 0.28
N ILE A 643 -12.79 -21.23 0.23
CA ILE A 643 -12.35 -20.14 -0.67
C ILE A 643 -12.36 -20.60 -2.14
N LEU A 644 -11.89 -21.82 -2.42
CA LEU A 644 -11.82 -22.35 -3.78
C LEU A 644 -13.21 -22.54 -4.38
N TYR A 645 -14.16 -23.04 -3.59
CA TYR A 645 -15.41 -23.60 -4.09
C TYR A 645 -16.68 -22.92 -3.56
N PHE A 646 -16.61 -21.78 -2.85
CA PHE A 646 -17.82 -21.06 -2.45
C PHE A 646 -18.65 -20.61 -3.66
N LYS A 647 -19.96 -20.77 -3.53
CA LYS A 647 -20.96 -20.43 -4.55
C LYS A 647 -21.56 -19.05 -4.33
#